data_AF-A0A953Z4R9-F1
#
_entry.id   AF-A0A953Z4R9-F1
#
_cell.length_a   1.000
_cell.length_b   1.000
_cell.length_c   1.000
_cell.angle_alpha   90.00
_cell.angle_beta   90.00
_cell.angle_gamma   90.00
#
_symmetry.space_group_name_H-M   'P 1'
#
loop_
_entity.id
_entity.type
_entity.pdbx_description
1 polymer ?
#
loop_
_entity_poly.entity_id
_entity_poly.type
_entity_poly.pdbx_seq_one_letter_code
_entity_poly.pdbx_strand_id
1 'polypeptide(L)'
;HLANGGGFGFWVFRSAVVKRTRYLWERATVDGRLANTTAALDALLAALDAARHLDELAAAWQDVAEVASPDSDAMRGAWFADLREPLDAALSLADDVREIEAATRESQTWRAPAWSSHDAVADLAEAAAEARDAARCERATDEIRAEVARVGAVDHAAARLVTSALDARDLDAFESAVRRVEELAQLHDLLARVRAAGAPATATRLARADRPPVEDLRNAWAHARARAFVEERLDSDREDSLRRSLTALRSAERDATCDLAEALAWHALLGNLGEHERQHLVAWTKAVRRVGKGTGKHAARHRRAAREHMEQCRTAIPCWVMPMYRVAESIRPGVDAFDVVIIDEASQSGPDALMLLYLTKQVIVVGDDKQISPDYVGLTRDDVEHLRQRHLTDLPHDDAFSLEHSLFDLAEIRYGNRVRLREHFRCMPEIIRFCNDLCYRTEPLIPLKQFGAGRLRPVVVTRHVADGYRDGTETKVVNPPEADAIVEQIAACHSDPAYEGKSFGVISLQGGPQAQLIEGKLLERLGPDVVLERDLVCGDAYAFQGDERDVMFLSLVAAPSEDRRIGTLADQRSERRFNVAVSRAREQLWLFHTARPDDLSPKCLRRALLEYCLDPNANVAGAAGIDANAIARGAADDRRSAPPEPFDSWFEVDVCRELVTRGYRVEPQFEVAGYRLDLVVVGAERRIAIECDGDAWHGVEEFDADQARQRSLERCGWTFVRIRGSAFYLDRKRALEPLWATLRVHGIEPIGSTANRAAASEA
;
A
#
# COMPACT_ATOMS: atom_id res chain seq x y z
N HIS A 1 -106.36 -51.76 29.75
CA HIS A 1 -107.12 -52.19 30.96
C HIS A 1 -106.19 -52.36 32.16
N LEU A 2 -105.29 -53.36 32.16
CA LEU A 2 -104.36 -53.60 33.29
C LEU A 2 -103.39 -52.43 33.55
N ALA A 3 -102.82 -51.84 32.49
CA ALA A 3 -101.93 -50.68 32.60
C ALA A 3 -102.61 -49.43 33.21
N ASN A 4 -103.94 -49.33 33.14
CA ASN A 4 -104.71 -48.24 33.74
C ASN A 4 -105.16 -48.57 35.19
N GLY A 5 -104.52 -49.55 35.85
CA GLY A 5 -104.79 -49.94 37.24
C GLY A 5 -105.98 -50.89 37.45
N GLY A 6 -106.67 -51.30 36.38
CA GLY A 6 -107.81 -52.22 36.49
C GLY A 6 -107.36 -53.67 36.70
N GLY A 7 -107.81 -54.34 37.77
CA GLY A 7 -107.53 -55.76 38.02
C GLY A 7 -108.39 -56.71 37.17
N PHE A 8 -108.09 -58.02 37.25
CA PHE A 8 -108.91 -59.06 36.60
C PHE A 8 -110.26 -59.31 37.30
N GLY A 9 -110.39 -58.91 38.57
CA GLY A 9 -111.63 -58.99 39.35
C GLY A 9 -112.08 -60.42 39.71
N PHE A 10 -112.96 -60.54 40.72
CA PHE A 10 -113.48 -61.81 41.20
C PHE A 10 -114.91 -62.07 40.70
N TRP A 11 -115.12 -63.26 40.09
CA TRP A 11 -116.40 -63.85 39.67
C TRP A 11 -117.33 -62.94 38.85
N VAL A 12 -118.28 -62.22 39.48
CA VAL A 12 -119.27 -61.35 38.81
C VAL A 12 -118.77 -59.94 38.55
N PHE A 13 -117.80 -59.45 39.32
CA PHE A 13 -117.32 -58.05 39.29
C PHE A 13 -116.25 -57.77 38.21
N ARG A 14 -116.01 -58.70 37.27
CA ARG A 14 -115.02 -58.52 36.19
C ARG A 14 -115.47 -57.47 35.17
N SER A 15 -114.55 -56.62 34.70
CA SER A 15 -114.83 -55.65 33.64
C SER A 15 -115.20 -56.33 32.32
N ALA A 16 -115.97 -55.64 31.47
CA ALA A 16 -116.40 -56.18 30.17
C ALA A 16 -115.23 -56.55 29.25
N VAL A 17 -114.09 -55.85 29.38
CA VAL A 17 -112.86 -56.16 28.64
C VAL A 17 -112.28 -57.49 29.13
N VAL A 18 -112.13 -57.66 30.45
CA VAL A 18 -111.58 -58.90 31.04
C VAL A 18 -112.47 -60.12 30.74
N LYS A 19 -113.80 -59.95 30.71
CA LYS A 19 -114.74 -61.02 30.32
C LYS A 19 -114.57 -61.44 28.86
N ARG A 20 -114.39 -60.48 27.94
CA ARG A 20 -114.21 -60.76 26.49
C ARG A 20 -112.85 -61.36 26.18
N THR A 21 -111.81 -60.93 26.88
CA THR A 21 -110.44 -61.42 26.67
C THR A 21 -110.09 -62.63 27.54
N ARG A 22 -111.09 -63.27 28.15
CA ARG A 22 -110.94 -64.43 29.05
C ARG A 22 -110.08 -65.53 28.45
N TYR A 23 -110.25 -65.82 27.16
CA TYR A 23 -109.48 -66.84 26.46
C TYR A 23 -107.97 -66.54 26.42
N LEU A 24 -107.56 -65.27 26.40
CA LEU A 24 -106.15 -64.89 26.35
C LEU A 24 -105.47 -65.17 27.69
N TRP A 25 -106.00 -64.63 28.78
CA TRP A 25 -105.31 -64.72 30.07
C TRP A 25 -105.60 -66.03 30.85
N GLU A 26 -106.58 -66.84 30.42
CA GLU A 26 -106.81 -68.19 30.98
C GLU A 26 -106.17 -69.32 30.15
N ARG A 27 -105.81 -69.10 28.88
CA ARG A 27 -105.27 -70.16 28.02
C ARG A 27 -103.96 -69.83 27.34
N ALA A 28 -103.72 -68.57 26.96
CA ALA A 28 -102.46 -68.21 26.34
C ALA A 28 -101.37 -68.20 27.41
N THR A 29 -100.28 -68.89 27.13
CA THR A 29 -99.08 -68.89 27.96
C THR A 29 -97.92 -68.26 27.21
N VAL A 30 -97.10 -67.50 27.94
CA VAL A 30 -95.79 -67.03 27.49
C VAL A 30 -94.79 -67.66 28.45
N ASP A 31 -93.83 -68.42 27.92
CA ASP A 31 -92.85 -69.21 28.70
C ASP A 31 -93.51 -70.11 29.76
N GLY A 32 -94.63 -70.75 29.40
CA GLY A 32 -95.37 -71.65 30.28
C GLY A 32 -96.17 -70.97 31.39
N ARG A 33 -96.18 -69.63 31.46
CA ARG A 33 -96.98 -68.85 32.42
C ARG A 33 -98.15 -68.18 31.73
N LEU A 34 -99.30 -68.16 32.39
CA LEU A 34 -100.51 -67.52 31.84
C LEU A 34 -100.27 -66.04 31.55
N ALA A 35 -100.79 -65.56 30.41
CA ALA A 35 -100.74 -64.16 29.99
C ALA A 35 -101.74 -63.29 30.79
N ASN A 36 -101.63 -63.34 32.12
CA ASN A 36 -102.53 -62.70 33.08
C ASN A 36 -101.84 -61.55 33.86
N THR A 37 -100.75 -61.03 33.33
CA THR A 37 -100.08 -59.82 33.84
C THR A 37 -99.82 -58.89 32.67
N THR A 38 -99.63 -57.59 32.93
CA THR A 38 -99.32 -56.62 31.86
C THR A 38 -98.05 -57.03 31.11
N ALA A 39 -96.98 -57.38 31.83
CA ALA A 39 -95.72 -57.82 31.24
C ALA A 39 -95.86 -59.08 30.35
N ALA A 40 -96.68 -60.05 30.75
CA ALA A 40 -96.90 -61.26 29.94
C ALA A 40 -97.74 -60.99 28.68
N LEU A 41 -98.65 -60.03 28.71
CA LEU A 41 -99.41 -59.61 27.53
C LEU A 41 -98.55 -58.80 26.56
N ASP A 42 -97.67 -57.94 27.05
CA ASP A 42 -96.73 -57.19 26.21
C ASP A 42 -95.73 -58.13 25.51
N ALA A 43 -95.23 -59.14 26.22
CA ALA A 43 -94.37 -60.18 25.64
C ALA A 43 -95.09 -61.00 24.56
N LEU A 44 -96.38 -61.33 24.75
CA LEU A 44 -97.20 -62.01 23.75
C LEU A 44 -97.38 -61.15 22.48
N LEU A 45 -97.62 -59.84 22.64
CA LEU A 45 -97.75 -58.92 21.52
C LEU A 45 -96.45 -58.83 20.72
N ALA A 46 -95.31 -58.69 21.40
CA ALA A 46 -93.99 -58.65 20.76
C ALA A 46 -93.70 -59.94 19.96
N ALA A 47 -94.06 -61.10 20.49
CA ALA A 47 -93.89 -62.38 19.79
C ALA A 47 -94.77 -62.48 18.53
N LEU A 48 -96.03 -62.03 18.61
CA LEU A 48 -96.94 -62.00 17.46
C LEU A 48 -96.47 -61.02 16.38
N ASP A 49 -95.95 -59.85 16.77
CA ASP A 49 -95.37 -58.89 15.83
C ASP A 49 -94.10 -59.42 15.17
N ALA A 50 -93.25 -60.15 15.91
CA ALA A 50 -92.08 -60.80 15.34
C ALA A 50 -92.48 -61.87 14.31
N ALA A 51 -93.44 -62.73 14.64
CA ALA A 51 -93.96 -63.75 13.73
C ALA A 51 -94.53 -63.12 12.44
N ARG A 52 -95.31 -62.03 12.56
CA ARG A 52 -95.85 -61.29 11.41
C ARG A 52 -94.75 -60.77 10.48
N HIS A 53 -93.71 -60.12 11.02
CA HIS A 53 -92.62 -59.60 10.19
C HIS A 53 -91.81 -60.72 9.51
N LEU A 54 -91.64 -61.88 10.17
CA LEU A 54 -90.99 -63.04 9.56
C LEU A 54 -91.81 -63.64 8.40
N ASP A 55 -93.14 -63.59 8.48
CA ASP A 55 -94.03 -63.99 7.39
C ASP A 55 -93.94 -63.00 6.21
N GLU A 56 -93.88 -61.70 6.49
CA GLU A 56 -93.69 -60.66 5.47
C GLU A 56 -92.33 -60.81 4.73
N LEU A 57 -91.25 -61.09 5.47
CA LEU A 57 -89.93 -61.36 4.89
C LEU A 57 -89.93 -62.63 4.04
N ALA A 58 -90.59 -63.69 4.48
CA ALA A 58 -90.72 -64.94 3.72
C ALA A 58 -91.47 -64.74 2.40
N ALA A 59 -92.57 -63.97 2.42
CA ALA A 59 -93.31 -63.64 1.21
C ALA A 59 -92.46 -62.82 0.22
N ALA A 60 -91.67 -61.86 0.71
CA ALA A 60 -90.80 -61.05 -0.14
C ALA A 60 -89.64 -61.85 -0.77
N TRP A 61 -89.15 -62.91 -0.11
CA TRP A 61 -88.03 -63.73 -0.59
C TRP A 61 -88.43 -64.94 -1.43
N GLN A 62 -89.73 -65.27 -1.49
CA GLN A 62 -90.21 -66.50 -2.12
C GLN A 62 -89.87 -66.60 -3.62
N ASP A 63 -89.78 -65.46 -4.32
CA ASP A 63 -89.41 -65.41 -5.73
C ASP A 63 -87.88 -65.36 -5.97
N VAL A 64 -87.10 -65.16 -4.90
CA VAL A 64 -85.64 -64.95 -4.96
C VAL A 64 -84.89 -66.20 -4.52
N ALA A 65 -85.37 -66.91 -3.50
CA ALA A 65 -84.74 -68.12 -2.98
C ALA A 65 -85.76 -69.06 -2.32
N GLU A 66 -85.39 -70.34 -2.21
CA GLU A 66 -86.17 -71.31 -1.43
C GLU A 66 -86.09 -70.95 0.06
N VAL A 67 -87.21 -70.50 0.63
CA VAL A 67 -87.27 -70.07 2.04
C VAL A 67 -87.25 -71.29 2.94
N ALA A 68 -86.18 -71.46 3.71
CA ALA A 68 -86.12 -72.50 4.74
C ALA A 68 -87.17 -72.21 5.84
N SER A 69 -87.97 -73.22 6.21
CA SER A 69 -88.98 -73.12 7.28
C SER A 69 -88.54 -73.91 8.52
N PRO A 70 -87.58 -73.41 9.33
CA PRO A 70 -87.18 -74.08 10.55
C PRO A 70 -88.29 -74.09 11.61
N ASP A 71 -88.23 -75.04 12.54
CA ASP A 71 -89.29 -75.35 13.53
C ASP A 71 -89.57 -74.23 14.55
N SER A 72 -88.84 -73.11 14.53
CA SER A 72 -89.07 -71.96 15.42
C SER A 72 -88.83 -70.61 14.75
N ASP A 73 -89.60 -69.60 15.17
CA ASP A 73 -89.46 -68.22 14.69
C ASP A 73 -88.07 -67.61 14.96
N ALA A 74 -87.41 -68.04 16.05
CA ALA A 74 -86.03 -67.63 16.34
C ALA A 74 -85.05 -68.07 15.25
N MET A 75 -85.21 -69.29 14.72
CA MET A 75 -84.37 -69.79 13.63
C MET A 75 -84.70 -69.12 12.29
N ARG A 76 -85.99 -68.81 12.04
CA ARG A 76 -86.39 -68.02 10.85
C ARG A 76 -85.73 -66.64 10.86
N GLY A 77 -85.71 -65.98 12.01
CA GLY A 77 -85.05 -64.68 12.18
C GLY A 77 -83.54 -64.74 11.94
N ALA A 78 -82.86 -65.78 12.44
CA ALA A 78 -81.44 -65.97 12.18
C ALA A 78 -81.13 -66.18 10.69
N TRP A 79 -81.94 -66.99 9.98
CA TRP A 79 -81.74 -67.23 8.55
C TRP A 79 -81.83 -65.95 7.71
N PHE A 80 -82.84 -65.10 7.94
CA PHE A 80 -82.92 -63.80 7.26
C PHE A 80 -81.80 -62.84 7.65
N ALA A 81 -81.32 -62.91 8.89
CA ALA A 81 -80.19 -62.11 9.33
C ALA A 81 -78.90 -62.48 8.59
N ASP A 82 -78.65 -63.78 8.35
CA ASP A 82 -77.49 -64.28 7.60
C ASP A 82 -77.53 -63.86 6.12
N LEU A 83 -78.73 -63.67 5.54
CA LEU A 83 -78.89 -63.20 4.15
C LEU A 83 -78.66 -61.70 3.96
N ARG A 84 -78.58 -60.94 5.04
CA ARG A 84 -78.40 -59.48 4.98
C ARG A 84 -77.05 -59.10 4.37
N GLU A 85 -75.97 -59.73 4.84
CA GLU A 85 -74.61 -59.42 4.37
C GLU A 85 -74.41 -59.76 2.87
N PRO A 86 -74.83 -60.93 2.37
CA PRO A 86 -74.83 -61.21 0.93
C PRO A 86 -75.69 -60.25 0.10
N LEU A 87 -76.87 -59.84 0.61
CA LEU A 87 -77.74 -58.90 -0.09
C LEU A 87 -77.09 -57.51 -0.19
N ASP A 88 -76.53 -57.01 0.91
CA ASP A 88 -75.82 -55.73 0.93
C ASP A 88 -74.62 -55.75 -0.03
N ALA A 89 -73.90 -56.88 -0.11
CA ALA A 89 -72.81 -57.08 -1.07
C ALA A 89 -73.28 -57.16 -2.54
N ALA A 90 -74.45 -57.76 -2.82
CA ALA A 90 -75.00 -57.78 -4.17
C ALA A 90 -75.52 -56.39 -4.61
N LEU A 91 -76.13 -55.65 -3.69
CA LEU A 91 -76.65 -54.31 -3.94
C LEU A 91 -75.51 -53.29 -4.15
N SER A 92 -74.38 -53.44 -3.45
CA SER A 92 -73.23 -52.55 -3.65
C SER A 92 -72.60 -52.67 -5.04
N LEU A 93 -72.68 -53.85 -5.67
CA LEU A 93 -72.16 -54.09 -7.03
C LEU A 93 -73.09 -53.56 -8.13
N ALA A 94 -74.35 -53.24 -7.81
CA ALA A 94 -75.34 -52.88 -8.82
C ALA A 94 -75.07 -51.53 -9.50
N ASP A 95 -74.41 -50.60 -8.80
CA ASP A 95 -74.01 -49.31 -9.38
C ASP A 95 -72.78 -49.48 -10.28
N ASP A 96 -71.78 -50.25 -9.85
CA ASP A 96 -70.58 -50.57 -10.64
C ASP A 96 -70.93 -51.27 -11.97
N VAL A 97 -71.84 -52.26 -11.91
CA VAL A 97 -72.34 -52.95 -13.10
C VAL A 97 -73.02 -51.98 -14.07
N ARG A 98 -73.86 -51.06 -13.56
CA ARG A 98 -74.54 -50.06 -14.39
C ARG A 98 -73.55 -49.09 -15.06
N GLU A 99 -72.50 -48.71 -14.36
CA GLU A 99 -71.45 -47.85 -14.90
C GLU A 99 -70.66 -48.56 -16.02
N ILE A 100 -70.28 -49.82 -15.81
CA ILE A 100 -69.58 -50.63 -16.82
C ILE A 100 -70.48 -50.89 -18.05
N GLU A 101 -71.77 -51.15 -17.85
CA GLU A 101 -72.72 -51.30 -18.94
C GLU A 101 -72.90 -50.01 -19.76
N ALA A 102 -72.88 -48.84 -19.11
CA ALA A 102 -72.92 -47.56 -19.80
C ALA A 102 -71.64 -47.34 -20.62
N ALA A 103 -70.47 -47.57 -20.03
CA ALA A 103 -69.18 -47.41 -20.69
C ALA A 103 -69.00 -48.37 -21.89
N THR A 104 -69.42 -49.63 -21.75
CA THR A 104 -69.36 -50.61 -22.85
C THR A 104 -70.36 -50.31 -23.96
N ARG A 105 -71.50 -49.66 -23.67
CA ARG A 105 -72.50 -49.27 -24.68
C ARG A 105 -72.02 -48.13 -25.59
N GLU A 106 -71.21 -47.22 -25.06
CA GLU A 106 -70.59 -46.14 -25.85
C GLU A 106 -69.43 -46.65 -26.73
N SER A 107 -68.84 -47.79 -26.37
CA SER A 107 -67.78 -48.44 -27.14
C SER A 107 -68.32 -49.19 -28.35
N GLN A 108 -67.68 -49.03 -29.51
CA GLN A 108 -68.00 -49.83 -30.70
C GLN A 108 -67.38 -51.24 -30.66
N THR A 109 -66.41 -51.46 -29.77
CA THR A 109 -65.56 -52.65 -29.73
C THR A 109 -65.85 -53.55 -28.53
N TRP A 110 -66.40 -53.00 -27.44
CA TRP A 110 -66.58 -53.71 -26.17
C TRP A 110 -68.05 -54.05 -25.97
N ARG A 111 -68.34 -55.16 -25.30
CA ARG A 111 -69.71 -55.57 -24.96
C ARG A 111 -69.80 -55.90 -23.48
N ALA A 112 -70.95 -55.59 -22.89
CA ALA A 112 -71.23 -56.00 -21.52
C ALA A 112 -71.11 -57.54 -21.40
N PRO A 113 -70.40 -58.04 -20.38
CA PRO A 113 -70.20 -59.47 -20.21
C PRO A 113 -71.50 -60.10 -19.72
N ALA A 114 -71.61 -61.42 -19.83
CA ALA A 114 -72.62 -62.13 -19.07
C ALA A 114 -72.23 -62.06 -17.59
N TRP A 115 -72.86 -61.16 -16.81
CA TRP A 115 -72.53 -60.93 -15.39
C TRP A 115 -72.65 -62.18 -14.51
N SER A 116 -73.39 -63.19 -14.95
CA SER A 116 -73.50 -64.50 -14.29
C SER A 116 -72.32 -65.44 -14.56
N SER A 117 -71.40 -65.08 -15.46
CA SER A 117 -70.21 -65.86 -15.82
C SER A 117 -68.96 -65.20 -15.27
N HIS A 118 -68.27 -65.90 -14.37
CA HIS A 118 -67.00 -65.44 -13.80
C HIS A 118 -65.94 -65.21 -14.89
N ASP A 119 -65.83 -66.13 -15.85
CA ASP A 119 -64.83 -66.06 -16.92
C ASP A 119 -65.07 -64.83 -17.83
N ALA A 120 -66.33 -64.55 -18.19
CA ALA A 120 -66.66 -63.38 -19.02
C ALA A 120 -66.33 -62.04 -18.34
N VAL A 121 -66.46 -61.96 -17.01
CA VAL A 121 -66.08 -60.76 -16.23
C VAL A 121 -64.56 -60.64 -16.12
N ALA A 122 -63.86 -61.77 -15.94
CA ALA A 122 -62.39 -61.80 -15.88
C ALA A 122 -61.76 -61.36 -17.21
N ASP A 123 -62.25 -61.86 -18.34
CA ASP A 123 -61.77 -61.50 -19.68
C ASP A 123 -61.91 -59.98 -19.95
N LEU A 124 -63.04 -59.38 -19.54
CA LEU A 124 -63.26 -57.94 -19.67
C LEU A 124 -62.30 -57.14 -18.81
N ALA A 125 -62.02 -57.59 -17.59
CA ALA A 125 -61.10 -56.94 -16.67
C ALA A 125 -59.65 -57.01 -17.18
N GLU A 126 -59.23 -58.14 -17.74
CA GLU A 126 -57.90 -58.32 -18.36
C GLU A 126 -57.75 -57.41 -19.58
N ALA A 127 -58.72 -57.42 -20.50
CA ALA A 127 -58.72 -56.50 -21.64
C ALA A 127 -58.66 -55.03 -21.20
N ALA A 128 -59.39 -54.66 -20.13
CA ALA A 128 -59.38 -53.30 -19.57
C ALA A 128 -58.01 -52.91 -19.03
N ALA A 129 -57.33 -53.83 -18.37
CA ALA A 129 -55.97 -53.63 -17.88
C ALA A 129 -54.99 -53.42 -19.04
N GLU A 130 -55.03 -54.27 -20.08
CA GLU A 130 -54.17 -54.15 -21.25
C GLU A 130 -54.39 -52.84 -22.01
N ALA A 131 -55.66 -52.45 -22.23
CA ALA A 131 -56.00 -51.20 -22.89
C ALA A 131 -55.51 -49.97 -22.09
N ARG A 132 -55.62 -50.02 -20.75
CA ARG A 132 -55.12 -48.97 -19.87
C ARG A 132 -53.61 -48.84 -19.95
N ASP A 133 -52.89 -49.96 -19.99
CA ASP A 133 -51.44 -49.98 -20.08
C ASP A 133 -50.95 -49.51 -21.46
N ALA A 134 -51.63 -49.91 -22.55
CA ALA A 134 -51.37 -49.37 -23.89
C ALA A 134 -51.56 -47.85 -23.93
N ALA A 135 -52.66 -47.33 -23.40
CA ALA A 135 -52.91 -45.88 -23.32
C ALA A 135 -51.87 -45.14 -22.47
N ARG A 136 -51.33 -45.79 -21.41
CA ARG A 136 -50.25 -45.22 -20.61
C ARG A 136 -48.94 -45.13 -21.40
N CYS A 137 -48.60 -46.17 -22.16
CA CYS A 137 -47.41 -46.18 -23.01
C CYS A 137 -47.48 -45.14 -24.13
N GLU A 138 -48.65 -44.95 -24.75
CA GLU A 138 -48.87 -43.91 -25.75
C GLU A 138 -48.70 -42.51 -25.17
N ARG A 139 -49.33 -42.22 -24.02
CA ARG A 139 -49.16 -40.93 -23.33
C ARG A 139 -47.69 -40.64 -23.00
N ALA A 140 -46.96 -41.62 -22.47
CA ALA A 140 -45.53 -41.45 -22.17
C ALA A 140 -44.70 -41.18 -23.44
N THR A 141 -45.03 -41.86 -24.54
CA THR A 141 -44.37 -41.63 -25.84
C THR A 141 -44.64 -40.21 -26.36
N ASP A 142 -45.88 -39.72 -26.23
CA ASP A 142 -46.26 -38.38 -26.65
C ASP A 142 -45.62 -37.29 -25.80
N GLU A 143 -45.50 -37.49 -24.49
CA GLU A 143 -44.78 -36.59 -23.58
C GLU A 143 -43.30 -36.47 -24.00
N ILE A 144 -42.64 -37.60 -24.27
CA ILE A 144 -41.25 -37.62 -24.74
C ILE A 144 -41.14 -36.91 -26.10
N ARG A 145 -42.08 -37.16 -27.04
CA ARG A 145 -42.11 -36.44 -28.33
C ARG A 145 -42.26 -34.94 -28.14
N ALA A 146 -43.10 -34.49 -27.22
CA ALA A 146 -43.32 -33.07 -26.93
C ALA A 146 -42.06 -32.40 -26.33
N GLU A 147 -41.31 -33.11 -25.49
CA GLU A 147 -40.01 -32.63 -24.99
C GLU A 147 -38.96 -32.59 -26.10
N VAL A 148 -38.87 -33.64 -26.93
CA VAL A 148 -37.93 -33.67 -28.06
C VAL A 148 -38.25 -32.60 -29.09
N ALA A 149 -39.53 -32.33 -29.38
CA ALA A 149 -39.96 -31.26 -30.29
C ALA A 149 -39.59 -29.86 -29.79
N ARG A 150 -39.65 -29.62 -28.46
CA ARG A 150 -39.15 -28.37 -27.85
C ARG A 150 -37.66 -28.16 -28.12
N VAL A 151 -36.87 -29.25 -28.09
CA VAL A 151 -35.42 -29.22 -28.38
C VAL A 151 -35.15 -29.19 -29.90
N GLY A 152 -36.01 -29.81 -30.70
CA GLY A 152 -35.92 -29.95 -32.16
C GLY A 152 -35.95 -28.64 -32.93
N ALA A 153 -36.33 -27.52 -32.32
CA ALA A 153 -36.18 -26.17 -32.89
C ALA A 153 -34.72 -25.80 -33.21
N VAL A 154 -33.74 -26.56 -32.71
CA VAL A 154 -32.28 -26.30 -32.83
C VAL A 154 -31.57 -27.31 -33.77
N ASP A 155 -32.29 -28.21 -34.45
CA ASP A 155 -31.77 -29.24 -35.38
C ASP A 155 -30.53 -30.03 -34.87
N HIS A 156 -30.65 -30.67 -33.70
CA HIS A 156 -29.55 -31.43 -33.09
C HIS A 156 -29.60 -32.94 -33.44
N ALA A 157 -28.46 -33.54 -33.78
CA ALA A 157 -28.39 -34.95 -34.20
C ALA A 157 -28.92 -35.96 -33.15
N ALA A 158 -28.72 -35.68 -31.86
CA ALA A 158 -29.24 -36.53 -30.78
C ALA A 158 -30.79 -36.51 -30.71
N ALA A 159 -31.43 -35.37 -30.99
CA ALA A 159 -32.89 -35.29 -31.04
C ALA A 159 -33.44 -36.16 -32.18
N ARG A 160 -32.78 -36.15 -33.35
CA ARG A 160 -33.13 -37.03 -34.48
C ARG A 160 -33.00 -38.52 -34.15
N LEU A 161 -31.98 -38.90 -33.38
CA LEU A 161 -31.80 -40.29 -32.93
C LEU A 161 -32.94 -40.73 -32.00
N VAL A 162 -33.32 -39.89 -31.03
CA VAL A 162 -34.45 -40.19 -30.12
C VAL A 162 -35.77 -40.27 -30.90
N THR A 163 -36.06 -39.32 -31.79
CA THR A 163 -37.27 -39.35 -32.62
C THR A 163 -37.32 -40.60 -33.51
N SER A 164 -36.19 -40.93 -34.17
CA SER A 164 -36.14 -42.11 -35.05
C SER A 164 -36.33 -43.41 -34.28
N ALA A 165 -35.78 -43.52 -33.06
CA ALA A 165 -35.98 -44.68 -32.20
C ALA A 165 -37.45 -44.82 -31.73
N LEU A 166 -38.10 -43.70 -31.38
CA LEU A 166 -39.51 -43.66 -31.01
C LEU A 166 -40.44 -44.01 -32.18
N ASP A 167 -40.13 -43.55 -33.39
CA ASP A 167 -40.89 -43.88 -34.60
C ASP A 167 -40.74 -45.35 -35.00
N ALA A 168 -39.53 -45.91 -34.84
CA ALA A 168 -39.25 -47.32 -35.11
C ALA A 168 -39.75 -48.27 -34.00
N ARG A 169 -40.16 -47.73 -32.83
CA ARG A 169 -40.46 -48.49 -31.61
C ARG A 169 -39.32 -49.45 -31.20
N ASP A 170 -38.09 -48.99 -31.36
CA ASP A 170 -36.87 -49.76 -31.06
C ASP A 170 -36.31 -49.35 -29.69
N LEU A 171 -36.39 -50.29 -28.73
CA LEU A 171 -35.98 -50.06 -27.34
C LEU A 171 -34.47 -49.85 -27.22
N ASP A 172 -33.66 -50.65 -27.93
CA ASP A 172 -32.21 -50.61 -27.85
C ASP A 172 -31.67 -49.32 -28.47
N ALA A 173 -32.26 -48.90 -29.60
CA ALA A 173 -31.95 -47.63 -30.23
C ALA A 173 -32.34 -46.45 -29.33
N PHE A 174 -33.46 -46.54 -28.60
CA PHE A 174 -33.89 -45.51 -27.67
C PHE A 174 -32.94 -45.39 -26.48
N GLU A 175 -32.54 -46.51 -25.86
CA GLU A 175 -31.58 -46.51 -24.74
C GLU A 175 -30.23 -45.92 -25.17
N SER A 176 -29.73 -46.29 -26.35
CA SER A 176 -28.50 -45.74 -26.90
C SER A 176 -28.60 -44.23 -27.17
N ALA A 177 -29.75 -43.77 -27.68
CA ALA A 177 -29.98 -42.35 -27.92
C ALA A 177 -30.07 -41.54 -26.61
N VAL A 178 -30.73 -42.08 -25.57
CA VAL A 178 -30.78 -41.46 -24.23
C VAL A 178 -29.40 -41.37 -23.61
N ARG A 179 -28.61 -42.46 -23.63
CA ARG A 179 -27.22 -42.44 -23.15
C ARG A 179 -26.39 -41.37 -23.86
N ARG A 180 -26.59 -41.20 -25.17
CA ARG A 180 -25.90 -40.14 -25.92
C ARG A 180 -26.31 -38.74 -25.48
N VAL A 181 -27.57 -38.52 -25.12
CA VAL A 181 -28.05 -37.24 -24.55
C VAL A 181 -27.41 -37.00 -23.18
N GLU A 182 -27.31 -38.01 -22.33
CA GLU A 182 -26.66 -37.91 -21.01
C GLU A 182 -25.17 -37.57 -21.13
N GLU A 183 -24.44 -38.22 -22.05
CA GLU A 183 -23.03 -37.89 -22.34
C GLU A 183 -22.86 -36.43 -22.75
N LEU A 184 -23.75 -35.90 -23.59
CA LEU A 184 -23.72 -34.51 -24.04
C LEU A 184 -24.01 -33.54 -22.89
N ALA A 185 -24.91 -33.88 -21.98
CA ALA A 185 -25.19 -33.09 -20.79
C ALA A 185 -23.97 -33.02 -19.85
N GLN A 186 -23.28 -34.15 -19.65
CA GLN A 186 -22.03 -34.18 -18.87
C GLN A 186 -20.92 -33.35 -19.52
N LEU A 187 -20.78 -33.42 -20.85
CA LEU A 187 -19.84 -32.59 -21.59
C LEU A 187 -20.14 -31.10 -21.42
N HIS A 188 -21.42 -30.71 -21.45
CA HIS A 188 -21.84 -29.32 -21.25
C HIS A 188 -21.45 -28.80 -19.86
N ASP A 189 -21.70 -29.57 -18.80
CA ASP A 189 -21.31 -29.20 -17.43
C ASP A 189 -19.79 -29.06 -17.30
N LEU A 190 -19.04 -29.99 -17.90
CA LEU A 190 -17.58 -29.96 -17.89
C LEU A 190 -17.03 -28.72 -18.62
N LEU A 191 -17.62 -28.36 -19.77
CA LEU A 191 -17.29 -27.13 -20.50
C LEU A 191 -17.63 -25.87 -19.70
N ALA A 192 -18.73 -25.87 -18.94
CA ALA A 192 -19.09 -24.76 -18.05
C ALA A 192 -18.04 -24.58 -16.93
N ARG A 193 -17.58 -25.68 -16.31
CA ARG A 193 -16.51 -25.65 -15.31
C ARG A 193 -15.18 -25.12 -15.88
N VAL A 194 -14.83 -25.51 -17.12
CA VAL A 194 -13.63 -25.00 -17.80
C VAL A 194 -13.73 -23.49 -18.08
N ARG A 195 -14.91 -22.97 -18.44
CA ARG A 195 -15.14 -21.52 -18.57
C ARG A 195 -14.98 -20.81 -17.23
N ALA A 196 -15.60 -21.33 -16.16
CA ALA A 196 -15.54 -20.75 -14.82
C ALA A 196 -14.12 -20.73 -14.24
N ALA A 197 -13.26 -21.69 -14.62
CA ALA A 197 -11.86 -21.73 -14.23
C ALA A 197 -10.94 -20.82 -15.07
N GLY A 198 -11.49 -19.92 -15.89
CA GLY A 198 -10.72 -18.89 -16.61
C GLY A 198 -10.24 -19.26 -18.02
N ALA A 199 -10.75 -20.32 -18.65
CA ALA A 199 -10.33 -20.78 -19.98
C ALA A 199 -11.46 -20.79 -21.05
N PRO A 200 -12.10 -19.65 -21.36
CA PRO A 200 -13.28 -19.59 -22.25
C PRO A 200 -12.99 -19.91 -23.73
N ALA A 201 -11.80 -19.57 -24.24
CA ALA A 201 -11.39 -19.90 -25.60
C ALA A 201 -11.19 -21.41 -25.80
N THR A 202 -10.61 -22.08 -24.79
CA THR A 202 -10.40 -23.53 -24.77
C THR A 202 -11.74 -24.28 -24.72
N ALA A 203 -12.68 -23.85 -23.88
CA ALA A 203 -14.03 -24.41 -23.85
C ALA A 203 -14.75 -24.28 -25.21
N THR A 204 -14.54 -23.17 -25.92
CA THR A 204 -15.13 -22.96 -27.26
C THR A 204 -14.50 -23.88 -28.33
N ARG A 205 -13.18 -24.14 -28.25
CA ARG A 205 -12.51 -25.09 -29.14
C ARG A 205 -12.94 -26.54 -28.86
N LEU A 206 -13.03 -26.92 -27.59
CA LEU A 206 -13.50 -28.24 -27.15
C LEU A 206 -14.93 -28.52 -27.60
N ALA A 207 -15.81 -27.51 -27.54
CA ALA A 207 -17.20 -27.62 -28.01
C ALA A 207 -17.33 -27.83 -29.54
N ARG A 208 -16.27 -27.55 -30.32
CA ARG A 208 -16.27 -27.61 -31.79
C ARG A 208 -15.45 -28.76 -32.37
N ALA A 209 -14.70 -29.49 -31.55
CA ALA A 209 -13.77 -30.51 -32.01
C ALA A 209 -14.30 -31.92 -31.69
N ASP A 210 -14.41 -32.78 -32.70
CA ASP A 210 -14.80 -34.20 -32.52
C ASP A 210 -13.80 -34.98 -31.65
N ARG A 211 -12.51 -34.60 -31.71
CA ARG A 211 -11.44 -35.03 -30.79
C ARG A 211 -10.40 -33.91 -30.64
N PRO A 212 -10.30 -33.25 -29.50
CA PRO A 212 -9.28 -32.24 -29.28
C PRO A 212 -7.91 -32.89 -28.99
N PRO A 213 -6.79 -32.32 -29.47
CA PRO A 213 -5.46 -32.81 -29.15
C PRO A 213 -5.16 -32.53 -27.67
N VAL A 214 -4.95 -33.59 -26.89
CA VAL A 214 -4.86 -33.58 -25.42
C VAL A 214 -3.60 -32.89 -24.90
N GLU A 215 -2.50 -32.92 -25.67
CA GLU A 215 -1.20 -32.34 -25.27
C GLU A 215 -1.21 -30.81 -25.23
N ASP A 216 -1.89 -30.17 -26.18
CA ASP A 216 -2.05 -28.70 -26.22
C ASP A 216 -2.89 -28.18 -25.04
N LEU A 217 -3.83 -29.01 -24.57
CA LEU A 217 -4.76 -28.64 -23.51
C LEU A 217 -4.10 -28.62 -22.13
N ARG A 218 -3.17 -29.55 -21.87
CA ARG A 218 -2.45 -29.61 -20.60
C ARG A 218 -1.51 -28.42 -20.44
N ASN A 219 -0.81 -28.05 -21.52
CA ASN A 219 0.07 -26.88 -21.54
C ASN A 219 -0.75 -25.58 -21.46
N ALA A 220 -1.84 -25.47 -22.21
CA ALA A 220 -2.74 -24.32 -22.12
C ALA A 220 -3.37 -24.16 -20.72
N TRP A 221 -3.74 -25.27 -20.07
CA TRP A 221 -4.26 -25.27 -18.69
C TRP A 221 -3.19 -24.92 -17.66
N ALA A 222 -1.99 -25.47 -17.78
CA ALA A 222 -0.86 -25.12 -16.91
C ALA A 222 -0.53 -23.63 -17.04
N HIS A 223 -0.52 -23.09 -18.26
CA HIS A 223 -0.32 -21.67 -18.52
C HIS A 223 -1.46 -20.81 -17.95
N ALA A 224 -2.72 -21.20 -18.13
CA ALA A 224 -3.87 -20.49 -17.58
C ALA A 224 -3.86 -20.48 -16.03
N ARG A 225 -3.51 -21.61 -15.39
CA ARG A 225 -3.35 -21.68 -13.94
C ARG A 225 -2.19 -20.84 -13.43
N ALA A 226 -1.04 -20.87 -14.11
CA ALA A 226 0.10 -20.04 -13.76
C ALA A 226 -0.24 -18.56 -13.90
N ARG A 227 -0.93 -18.18 -14.99
CA ARG A 227 -1.42 -16.83 -15.21
C ARG A 227 -2.41 -16.38 -14.14
N ALA A 228 -3.42 -17.18 -13.81
CA ALA A 228 -4.39 -16.86 -12.76
C ALA A 228 -3.72 -16.74 -11.38
N PHE A 229 -2.78 -17.64 -11.06
CA PHE A 229 -2.00 -17.58 -9.82
C PHE A 229 -1.16 -16.29 -9.71
N VAL A 230 -0.53 -15.89 -10.82
CA VAL A 230 0.25 -14.66 -10.90
C VAL A 230 -0.68 -13.44 -10.83
N GLU A 231 -1.78 -13.40 -11.58
CA GLU A 231 -2.75 -12.29 -11.57
C GLU A 231 -3.41 -12.09 -10.20
N GLU A 232 -3.74 -13.17 -9.47
CA GLU A 232 -4.26 -13.12 -8.09
C GLU A 232 -3.25 -12.51 -7.10
N ARG A 233 -1.95 -12.77 -7.31
CA ARG A 233 -0.87 -12.30 -6.42
C ARG A 233 -0.28 -10.96 -6.84
N LEU A 234 -0.42 -10.58 -8.11
CA LEU A 234 -0.07 -9.28 -8.67
C LEU A 234 -1.21 -8.27 -8.58
N ASP A 235 -2.12 -8.43 -7.61
CA ASP A 235 -3.16 -7.45 -7.35
C ASP A 235 -2.51 -6.09 -7.01
N SER A 236 -2.38 -5.27 -8.06
CA SER A 236 -1.73 -3.96 -8.02
C SER A 236 -2.38 -3.09 -6.95
N ASP A 237 -3.69 -3.25 -6.74
CA ASP A 237 -4.44 -2.46 -5.78
C ASP A 237 -4.05 -2.81 -4.34
N ARG A 238 -3.70 -4.08 -4.07
CA ARG A 238 -3.26 -4.51 -2.75
C ARG A 238 -1.86 -3.99 -2.43
N GLU A 239 -0.91 -4.11 -3.35
CA GLU A 239 0.44 -3.58 -3.11
C GLU A 239 0.44 -2.06 -3.02
N ASP A 240 -0.26 -1.37 -3.92
CA ASP A 240 -0.35 0.09 -3.91
C ASP A 240 -1.12 0.61 -2.70
N SER A 241 -2.14 -0.10 -2.21
CA SER A 241 -2.82 0.26 -0.96
C SER A 241 -1.93 0.04 0.25
N LEU A 242 -1.13 -1.04 0.30
CA LEU A 242 -0.17 -1.28 1.37
C LEU A 242 0.95 -0.22 1.38
N ARG A 243 1.51 0.13 0.21
CA ARG A 243 2.53 1.19 0.10
C ARG A 243 1.96 2.54 0.51
N ARG A 244 0.78 2.93 0.02
CA ARG A 244 0.11 4.17 0.43
C ARG A 244 -0.18 4.18 1.93
N SER A 245 -0.66 3.07 2.48
CA SER A 245 -0.91 2.94 3.92
C SER A 245 0.38 3.07 4.74
N LEU A 246 1.47 2.44 4.30
CA LEU A 246 2.77 2.54 4.95
C LEU A 246 3.29 3.99 4.94
N THR A 247 3.22 4.68 3.80
CA THR A 247 3.61 6.09 3.69
C THR A 247 2.75 6.99 4.56
N ALA A 248 1.43 6.80 4.53
CA ALA A 248 0.49 7.58 5.36
C ALA A 248 0.73 7.35 6.86
N LEU A 249 0.94 6.10 7.28
CA LEU A 249 1.26 5.76 8.67
C LEU A 249 2.58 6.35 9.12
N ARG A 250 3.61 6.35 8.27
CA ARG A 250 4.91 6.99 8.57
C ARG A 250 4.79 8.51 8.70
N SER A 251 3.99 9.16 7.83
CA SER A 251 3.71 10.59 7.96
C SER A 251 2.98 10.86 9.28
N ALA A 252 1.92 10.09 9.57
CA ALA A 252 1.16 10.22 10.79
C ALA A 252 2.02 9.97 12.05
N GLU A 253 2.96 9.02 12.01
CA GLU A 253 3.92 8.77 13.09
C GLU A 253 4.81 10.00 13.32
N ARG A 254 5.35 10.59 12.24
CA ARG A 254 6.19 11.79 12.31
C ARG A 254 5.39 12.98 12.86
N ASP A 255 4.21 13.23 12.32
CA ASP A 255 3.35 14.35 12.71
C ASP A 255 2.91 14.18 14.17
N ALA A 256 2.46 12.99 14.57
CA ALA A 256 2.12 12.69 15.96
C ALA A 256 3.31 12.84 16.91
N THR A 257 4.53 12.50 16.47
CA THR A 257 5.76 12.70 17.27
C THR A 257 6.05 14.19 17.46
N CYS A 258 5.89 15.01 16.41
CA CYS A 258 6.03 16.45 16.50
C CYS A 258 4.97 17.07 17.42
N ASP A 259 3.70 16.70 17.23
CA ASP A 259 2.58 17.18 18.05
C ASP A 259 2.76 16.79 19.52
N LEU A 260 3.22 15.57 19.78
CA LEU A 260 3.52 15.11 21.13
C LEU A 260 4.67 15.91 21.74
N ALA A 261 5.75 16.15 21.01
CA ALA A 261 6.88 16.94 21.49
C ALA A 261 6.45 18.38 21.81
N GLU A 262 5.65 19.00 20.94
CA GLU A 262 5.08 20.34 21.15
C GLU A 262 4.16 20.36 22.38
N ALA A 263 3.23 19.41 22.48
CA ALA A 263 2.31 19.32 23.61
C ALA A 263 3.04 19.09 24.94
N LEU A 264 4.07 18.25 24.96
CA LEU A 264 4.91 18.03 26.14
C LEU A 264 5.68 19.30 26.52
N ALA A 265 6.23 20.02 25.55
CA ALA A 265 6.94 21.28 25.79
C ALA A 265 6.01 22.36 26.37
N TRP A 266 4.82 22.53 25.79
CA TRP A 266 3.80 23.46 26.31
C TRP A 266 3.26 23.04 27.66
N HIS A 267 3.03 21.75 27.88
CA HIS A 267 2.57 21.24 29.17
C HIS A 267 3.60 21.50 30.26
N ALA A 268 4.88 21.23 30.01
CA ALA A 268 5.97 21.54 30.93
C ALA A 268 6.08 23.05 31.19
N LEU A 269 5.99 23.88 30.15
CA LEU A 269 6.01 25.34 30.28
C LEU A 269 4.85 25.83 31.15
N LEU A 270 3.62 25.44 30.83
CA LEU A 270 2.41 25.89 31.55
C LEU A 270 2.37 25.35 32.98
N GLY A 271 2.84 24.11 33.20
CA GLY A 271 2.95 23.52 34.53
C GLY A 271 3.96 24.26 35.41
N ASN A 272 5.05 24.75 34.83
CA ASN A 272 6.12 25.43 35.56
C ASN A 272 5.98 26.97 35.57
N LEU A 273 5.11 27.57 34.75
CA LEU A 273 4.93 29.01 34.64
C LEU A 273 3.85 29.53 35.62
N GLY A 274 4.22 29.61 36.90
CA GLY A 274 3.41 30.28 37.91
C GLY A 274 3.37 31.80 37.73
N GLU A 275 2.60 32.48 38.58
CA GLU A 275 2.52 33.95 38.56
C GLU A 275 3.90 34.58 38.82
N HIS A 276 4.68 33.99 39.72
CA HIS A 276 6.02 34.41 40.07
C HIS A 276 6.97 34.32 38.86
N GLU A 277 7.07 33.15 38.23
CA GLU A 277 7.94 32.90 37.08
C GLU A 277 7.56 33.80 35.91
N ARG A 278 6.26 34.00 35.67
CA ARG A 278 5.75 34.91 34.63
C ARG A 278 6.16 36.36 34.87
N GLN A 279 6.04 36.86 36.10
CA GLN A 279 6.47 38.21 36.44
C GLN A 279 7.98 38.40 36.21
N HIS A 280 8.78 37.41 36.63
CA HIS A 280 10.23 37.40 36.43
C HIS A 280 10.62 37.30 34.95
N LEU A 281 9.92 36.52 34.14
CA LEU A 281 10.15 36.42 32.69
C LEU A 281 9.89 37.76 31.96
N VAL A 282 8.80 38.45 32.31
CA VAL A 282 8.49 39.79 31.78
C VAL A 282 9.52 40.82 32.23
N ALA A 283 9.93 40.77 33.51
CA ALA A 283 10.95 41.65 34.07
C ALA A 283 12.33 41.42 33.42
N TRP A 284 12.70 40.16 33.20
CA TRP A 284 13.90 39.75 32.46
C TRP A 284 13.91 40.35 31.06
N THR A 285 12.83 40.17 30.29
CA THR A 285 12.70 40.71 28.92
C THR A 285 12.90 42.23 28.89
N LYS A 286 12.32 42.95 29.85
CA LYS A 286 12.49 44.40 30.01
C LYS A 286 13.93 44.77 30.40
N ALA A 287 14.56 43.99 31.29
CA ALA A 287 15.94 44.22 31.72
C ALA A 287 16.94 44.02 30.56
N VAL A 288 16.80 42.93 29.78
CA VAL A 288 17.63 42.63 28.61
C VAL A 288 17.53 43.74 27.55
N ARG A 289 16.30 44.22 27.25
CA ARG A 289 16.10 45.34 26.31
C ARG A 289 16.82 46.62 26.76
N ARG A 290 16.86 46.89 28.07
CA ARG A 290 17.56 48.07 28.64
C ARG A 290 19.07 47.93 28.68
N VAL A 291 19.61 46.71 28.66
CA VAL A 291 21.06 46.49 28.50
C VAL A 291 21.52 47.00 27.14
N GLY A 292 20.74 46.81 26.08
CA GLY A 292 21.04 47.31 24.73
C GLY A 292 22.44 46.89 24.25
N LYS A 293 23.26 47.86 23.80
CA LYS A 293 24.68 47.64 23.43
C LYS A 293 25.63 47.42 24.62
N GLY A 294 25.13 47.50 25.86
CA GLY A 294 25.92 47.18 27.06
C GLY A 294 26.97 48.22 27.47
N THR A 295 27.01 49.39 26.83
CA THR A 295 28.00 50.46 27.03
C THR A 295 27.50 51.65 27.89
N GLY A 296 26.22 51.67 28.25
CA GLY A 296 25.65 52.77 29.03
C GLY A 296 26.06 52.74 30.51
N LYS A 297 26.01 53.91 31.17
CA LYS A 297 26.35 54.10 32.61
C LYS A 297 25.63 53.12 33.56
N HIS A 298 24.42 52.68 33.21
CA HIS A 298 23.61 51.77 34.02
C HIS A 298 23.59 50.32 33.50
N ALA A 299 24.37 49.99 32.47
CA ALA A 299 24.35 48.67 31.84
C ALA A 299 24.69 47.55 32.84
N ALA A 300 25.67 47.75 33.72
CA ALA A 300 26.03 46.78 34.76
C ALA A 300 24.85 46.49 35.72
N ARG A 301 24.09 47.51 36.11
CA ARG A 301 22.89 47.36 36.95
C ARG A 301 21.80 46.58 36.21
N HIS A 302 21.58 46.88 34.93
CA HIS A 302 20.58 46.18 34.13
C HIS A 302 20.98 44.72 33.84
N ARG A 303 22.26 44.42 33.64
CA ARG A 303 22.77 43.04 33.55
C ARG A 303 22.53 42.26 34.82
N ARG A 304 22.83 42.86 35.99
CA ARG A 304 22.59 42.22 37.29
C ARG A 304 21.10 41.92 37.49
N ALA A 305 20.23 42.88 37.19
CA ALA A 305 18.78 42.67 37.26
C ALA A 305 18.32 41.57 36.28
N ALA A 306 18.86 41.53 35.06
CA ALA A 306 18.57 40.46 34.11
C ALA A 306 18.99 39.08 34.66
N ARG A 307 20.17 38.94 35.26
CA ARG A 307 20.59 37.68 35.92
C ARG A 307 19.64 37.26 37.03
N GLU A 308 19.30 38.19 37.93
CA GLU A 308 18.42 37.93 39.07
C GLU A 308 17.01 37.50 38.62
N HIS A 309 16.46 38.11 37.56
CA HIS A 309 15.18 37.69 37.02
C HIS A 309 15.27 36.35 36.26
N MET A 310 16.36 36.12 35.50
CA MET A 310 16.58 34.85 34.79
C MET A 310 16.58 33.67 35.74
N GLU A 311 17.32 33.75 36.86
CA GLU A 311 17.38 32.67 37.85
C GLU A 311 16.01 32.26 38.37
N GLN A 312 15.10 33.22 38.52
CA GLN A 312 13.77 32.99 39.07
C GLN A 312 12.74 32.51 38.05
N CYS A 313 13.04 32.57 36.74
CA CYS A 313 12.16 32.05 35.70
C CYS A 313 12.81 30.97 34.82
N ARG A 314 14.07 30.61 35.06
CA ARG A 314 14.84 29.65 34.23
C ARG A 314 14.11 28.31 34.10
N THR A 315 13.62 27.77 35.21
CA THR A 315 12.95 26.47 35.32
C THR A 315 11.59 26.42 34.63
N ALA A 316 10.99 27.58 34.33
CA ALA A 316 9.72 27.63 33.61
C ALA A 316 9.90 27.30 32.13
N ILE A 317 11.02 27.73 31.53
CA ILE A 317 11.27 27.53 30.10
C ILE A 317 12.01 26.20 29.88
N PRO A 318 11.49 25.27 29.05
CA PRO A 318 12.06 23.93 28.87
C PRO A 318 13.38 23.93 28.08
N CYS A 319 13.62 24.92 27.21
CA CYS A 319 14.84 25.02 26.42
C CYS A 319 15.23 26.48 26.22
N TRP A 320 16.52 26.79 26.42
CA TRP A 320 17.09 28.12 26.23
C TRP A 320 18.11 28.10 25.09
N VAL A 321 17.85 28.85 24.03
CA VAL A 321 18.79 29.03 22.91
C VAL A 321 19.42 30.42 23.01
N MET A 322 20.73 30.48 23.24
CA MET A 322 21.45 31.75 23.39
C MET A 322 22.93 31.64 23.00
N PRO A 323 23.55 32.72 22.46
CA PRO A 323 24.97 32.74 22.19
C PRO A 323 25.80 32.78 23.48
N MET A 324 27.06 32.32 23.42
CA MET A 324 27.91 32.13 24.60
C MET A 324 28.05 33.38 25.48
N TYR A 325 28.25 34.57 24.89
CA TYR A 325 28.37 35.80 25.68
C TYR A 325 27.09 36.12 26.49
N ARG A 326 25.90 35.73 25.99
CA ARG A 326 24.64 35.90 26.72
C ARG A 326 24.53 34.95 27.90
N VAL A 327 25.10 33.75 27.78
CA VAL A 327 25.20 32.80 28.91
C VAL A 327 25.98 33.46 30.05
N ALA A 328 27.17 33.98 29.76
CA ALA A 328 28.01 34.67 30.74
C ALA A 328 27.35 35.94 31.31
N GLU A 329 26.53 36.64 30.51
CA GLU A 329 25.80 37.83 30.95
C GLU A 329 24.54 37.53 31.77
N SER A 330 23.89 36.38 31.58
CA SER A 330 22.51 36.16 32.06
C SER A 330 22.38 35.03 33.07
N ILE A 331 23.30 34.08 33.10
CA ILE A 331 23.24 32.90 33.96
C ILE A 331 24.30 33.06 35.05
N ARG A 332 23.94 32.76 36.30
CA ARG A 332 24.95 32.62 37.36
C ARG A 332 25.66 31.28 37.18
N PRO A 333 27.00 31.28 37.12
CA PRO A 333 27.77 30.04 37.08
C PRO A 333 27.49 29.20 38.32
N GLY A 334 27.17 27.92 38.11
CA GLY A 334 26.94 26.95 39.17
C GLY A 334 26.75 25.56 38.58
N VAL A 335 27.12 24.55 39.35
CA VAL A 335 26.90 23.13 38.98
C VAL A 335 25.41 22.85 38.91
N ASP A 336 24.99 22.04 37.95
CA ASP A 336 23.59 21.67 37.71
C ASP A 336 22.67 22.88 37.44
N ALA A 337 23.23 23.95 36.84
CA ALA A 337 22.45 25.06 36.32
C ALA A 337 21.59 24.66 35.12
N PHE A 338 21.90 23.57 34.42
CA PHE A 338 21.06 22.97 33.37
C PHE A 338 21.21 21.44 33.40
N ASP A 339 20.15 20.73 33.05
CA ASP A 339 20.17 19.26 32.96
C ASP A 339 21.04 18.78 31.79
N VAL A 340 20.97 19.48 30.66
CA VAL A 340 21.75 19.21 29.45
C VAL A 340 22.19 20.53 28.80
N VAL A 341 23.44 20.60 28.33
CA VAL A 341 23.92 21.70 27.47
C VAL A 341 24.28 21.15 26.09
N ILE A 342 23.71 21.73 25.04
CA ILE A 342 24.07 21.43 23.65
C ILE A 342 24.90 22.59 23.13
N ILE A 343 26.09 22.30 22.63
CA ILE A 343 27.02 23.27 22.07
C ILE A 343 27.16 22.96 20.59
N ASP A 344 26.46 23.73 19.77
CA ASP A 344 26.59 23.66 18.32
C ASP A 344 27.76 24.53 17.84
N GLU A 345 28.35 24.16 16.71
CA GLU A 345 29.54 24.81 16.14
C GLU A 345 30.71 24.93 17.14
N ALA A 346 30.90 23.90 17.96
CA ALA A 346 31.90 23.89 19.03
C ALA A 346 33.36 24.00 18.52
N SER A 347 33.62 23.70 17.24
CA SER A 347 34.93 23.90 16.62
C SER A 347 35.26 25.38 16.39
N GLN A 348 34.26 26.26 16.46
CA GLN A 348 34.38 27.72 16.38
C GLN A 348 34.46 28.37 17.77
N SER A 349 34.29 27.59 18.84
CA SER A 349 34.40 28.05 20.22
C SER A 349 35.74 27.60 20.77
N GLY A 350 36.50 28.46 21.45
CA GLY A 350 37.76 28.03 22.05
C GLY A 350 37.65 27.79 23.55
N PRO A 351 38.77 27.86 24.30
CA PRO A 351 38.80 27.45 25.71
C PRO A 351 37.84 28.24 26.61
N ASP A 352 37.44 29.46 26.24
CA ASP A 352 36.48 30.25 26.98
C ASP A 352 35.10 29.58 27.09
N ALA A 353 34.74 28.70 26.14
CA ALA A 353 33.51 27.92 26.17
C ALA A 353 33.52 26.77 27.19
N LEU A 354 34.66 26.46 27.83
CA LEU A 354 34.74 25.48 28.92
C LEU A 354 33.83 25.83 30.10
N MET A 355 33.50 27.12 30.27
CA MET A 355 32.55 27.56 31.30
C MET A 355 31.17 26.90 31.14
N LEU A 356 30.80 26.48 29.92
CA LEU A 356 29.54 25.79 29.64
C LEU A 356 29.51 24.39 30.25
N LEU A 357 30.68 23.73 30.35
CA LEU A 357 30.82 22.42 31.00
C LEU A 357 30.60 22.51 32.51
N TYR A 358 30.79 23.68 33.11
CA TYR A 358 30.50 23.90 34.54
C TYR A 358 29.00 24.00 34.84
N LEU A 359 28.17 24.27 33.83
CA LEU A 359 26.73 24.49 34.01
C LEU A 359 25.92 23.20 34.10
N THR A 360 26.49 22.04 33.75
CA THR A 360 25.74 20.79 33.61
C THR A 360 26.60 19.56 33.85
N LYS A 361 25.94 18.43 34.13
CA LYS A 361 26.56 17.09 34.14
C LYS A 361 26.55 16.40 32.78
N GLN A 362 25.68 16.82 31.86
CA GLN A 362 25.53 16.20 30.55
C GLN A 362 25.69 17.24 29.44
N VAL A 363 26.68 17.02 28.57
CA VAL A 363 26.97 17.91 27.45
C VAL A 363 26.91 17.16 26.12
N ILE A 364 26.36 17.80 25.10
CA ILE A 364 26.42 17.36 23.71
C ILE A 364 27.24 18.41 22.95
N VAL A 365 28.38 17.99 22.40
CA VAL A 365 29.29 18.87 21.65
C VAL A 365 29.17 18.50 20.18
N VAL A 366 28.73 19.46 19.37
CA VAL A 366 28.54 19.30 17.91
C VAL A 366 29.46 20.28 17.20
N GLY A 367 30.19 19.81 16.19
CA GLY A 367 31.13 20.63 15.43
C GLY A 367 31.88 19.82 14.37
N ASP A 368 32.73 20.52 13.62
CA ASP A 368 33.58 19.95 12.58
C ASP A 368 35.00 20.54 12.69
N ASP A 369 35.97 19.68 13.00
CA ASP A 369 37.39 20.04 13.17
C ASP A 369 38.07 20.48 11.86
N LYS A 370 37.42 20.22 10.72
CA LYS A 370 37.85 20.63 9.37
C LYS A 370 37.26 21.95 8.92
N GLN A 371 36.38 22.57 9.72
CA GLN A 371 35.90 23.93 9.48
C GLN A 371 36.75 24.97 10.21
N ILE A 372 36.40 26.23 10.04
CA ILE A 372 37.14 27.37 10.58
C ILE A 372 37.13 27.34 12.12
N SER A 373 38.29 27.61 12.70
CA SER A 373 38.49 27.76 14.15
C SER A 373 38.45 29.23 14.57
N PRO A 374 38.19 29.53 15.86
CA PRO A 374 38.12 30.92 16.33
C PRO A 374 39.44 31.66 16.08
N ASP A 375 39.34 32.91 15.61
CA ASP A 375 40.51 33.78 15.40
C ASP A 375 40.57 34.81 16.54
N TYR A 376 41.56 34.64 17.41
CA TYR A 376 41.76 35.51 18.57
C TYR A 376 42.66 36.70 18.20
N VAL A 377 42.08 37.66 17.48
CA VAL A 377 42.80 38.86 17.01
C VAL A 377 43.28 39.69 18.20
N GLY A 378 44.60 39.92 18.27
CA GLY A 378 45.22 40.78 19.27
C GLY A 378 45.64 40.10 20.58
N LEU A 379 45.47 38.79 20.71
CA LEU A 379 46.06 38.01 21.81
C LEU A 379 47.44 37.47 21.42
N THR A 380 48.41 37.58 22.32
CA THR A 380 49.74 37.00 22.09
C THR A 380 49.78 35.57 22.64
N ARG A 381 50.45 34.67 21.91
CA ARG A 381 50.62 33.27 22.33
C ARG A 381 51.40 33.17 23.63
N ASP A 382 52.41 34.02 23.80
CA ASP A 382 53.28 34.05 24.97
C ASP A 382 52.49 34.43 26.24
N ASP A 383 51.54 35.37 26.14
CA ASP A 383 50.67 35.73 27.27
C ASP A 383 49.80 34.54 27.70
N VAL A 384 49.25 33.79 26.74
CA VAL A 384 48.42 32.61 27.00
C VAL A 384 49.24 31.49 27.61
N GLU A 385 50.44 31.24 27.08
CA GLU A 385 51.38 30.26 27.60
C GLU A 385 51.80 30.57 29.05
N HIS A 386 52.11 31.84 29.33
CA HIS A 386 52.45 32.28 30.68
C HIS A 386 51.27 32.10 31.65
N LEU A 387 50.04 32.38 31.22
CA LEU A 387 48.85 32.13 32.03
C LEU A 387 48.61 30.63 32.27
N ARG A 388 48.81 29.80 31.25
CA ARG A 388 48.71 28.33 31.32
C ARG A 388 49.69 27.76 32.35
N GLN A 389 50.97 28.09 32.22
CA GLN A 389 52.03 27.64 33.14
C GLN A 389 51.84 28.15 34.56
N ARG A 390 51.11 29.25 34.76
CA ARG A 390 50.84 29.80 36.09
C ARG A 390 49.61 29.19 36.75
N HIS A 391 48.59 28.84 35.98
CA HIS A 391 47.25 28.56 36.51
C HIS A 391 46.73 27.15 36.25
N LEU A 392 47.32 26.40 35.31
CA LEU A 392 46.80 25.11 34.85
C LEU A 392 47.80 23.94 35.03
N THR A 393 48.79 24.07 35.92
CA THR A 393 49.88 23.07 36.05
C THR A 393 49.45 21.72 36.60
N ASP A 394 48.26 21.64 37.19
CA ASP A 394 47.66 20.43 37.75
C ASP A 394 46.66 19.75 36.79
N LEU A 395 46.42 20.34 35.61
CA LEU A 395 45.54 19.77 34.60
C LEU A 395 46.33 18.86 33.64
N PRO A 396 45.88 17.61 33.42
CA PRO A 396 46.42 16.78 32.36
C PRO A 396 46.18 17.41 30.99
N HIS A 397 47.17 17.30 30.10
CA HIS A 397 47.12 17.90 28.76
C HIS A 397 46.82 19.41 28.80
N ASP A 398 47.45 20.11 29.76
CA ASP A 398 47.33 21.56 29.88
C ASP A 398 47.70 22.27 28.57
N ASP A 399 48.55 21.64 27.76
CA ASP A 399 48.96 22.13 26.46
C ASP A 399 47.86 22.32 25.41
N ALA A 400 46.78 21.57 25.55
CA ALA A 400 45.60 21.73 24.72
C ALA A 400 44.81 23.02 25.01
N PHE A 401 45.02 23.68 26.16
CA PHE A 401 44.36 24.94 26.52
C PHE A 401 45.08 26.15 25.91
N SER A 402 45.09 26.20 24.57
CA SER A 402 45.76 27.24 23.78
C SER A 402 44.80 27.91 22.79
N LEU A 403 45.27 28.96 22.11
CA LEU A 403 44.50 29.67 21.07
C LEU A 403 44.27 28.84 19.81
N GLU A 404 44.94 27.69 19.68
CA GLU A 404 44.87 26.84 18.49
C GLU A 404 43.80 25.74 18.59
N HIS A 405 43.36 25.42 19.81
CA HIS A 405 42.43 24.34 20.07
C HIS A 405 41.04 24.90 20.36
N SER A 406 40.05 24.30 19.71
CA SER A 406 38.64 24.55 19.97
C SER A 406 38.12 23.70 21.12
N LEU A 407 36.92 24.02 21.60
CA LEU A 407 36.20 23.18 22.56
C LEU A 407 35.94 21.78 21.98
N PHE A 408 35.72 21.68 20.67
CA PHE A 408 35.57 20.41 19.98
C PHE A 408 36.85 19.56 20.07
N ASP A 409 38.02 20.17 19.83
CA ASP A 409 39.31 19.50 19.96
C ASP A 409 39.56 19.03 21.40
N LEU A 410 39.24 19.88 22.39
CA LEU A 410 39.35 19.53 23.82
C LEU A 410 38.44 18.36 24.20
N ALA A 411 37.21 18.32 23.65
CA ALA A 411 36.29 17.20 23.86
C ALA A 411 36.81 15.91 23.21
N GLU A 412 37.39 15.99 22.01
CA GLU A 412 37.99 14.84 21.32
C GLU A 412 39.15 14.25 22.13
N ILE A 413 40.06 15.10 22.62
CA ILE A 413 41.19 14.68 23.48
C ILE A 413 40.69 13.98 24.74
N ARG A 414 39.62 14.49 25.36
CA ARG A 414 39.16 14.00 26.67
C ARG A 414 38.28 12.75 26.60
N TYR A 415 37.44 12.62 25.58
CA TYR A 415 36.36 11.63 25.53
C TYR A 415 36.52 10.58 24.42
N GLY A 416 37.25 10.87 23.33
CA GLY A 416 37.60 9.92 22.26
C GLY A 416 36.46 9.33 21.41
N ASN A 417 35.22 9.35 21.89
CA ASN A 417 34.06 8.76 21.22
C ASN A 417 33.33 9.81 20.37
N ARG A 418 33.76 9.99 19.12
CA ARG A 418 33.08 10.88 18.15
C ARG A 418 32.12 10.09 17.27
N VAL A 419 30.87 10.55 17.20
CA VAL A 419 29.90 10.10 16.18
C VAL A 419 30.04 10.99 14.95
N ARG A 420 30.41 10.41 13.80
CA ARG A 420 30.58 11.17 12.55
C ARG A 420 29.34 11.08 11.67
N LEU A 421 28.81 12.24 11.26
CA LEU A 421 27.78 12.33 10.24
C LEU A 421 28.45 12.39 8.87
N ARG A 422 28.14 11.43 7.99
CA ARG A 422 28.80 11.29 6.68
C ARG A 422 27.95 11.72 5.49
N GLU A 423 26.65 11.84 5.69
CA GLU A 423 25.68 12.16 4.64
C GLU A 423 25.76 13.66 4.28
N HIS A 424 26.01 13.98 3.01
CA HIS A 424 26.16 15.36 2.54
C HIS A 424 25.10 15.74 1.50
N PHE A 425 24.24 16.68 1.86
CA PHE A 425 23.03 17.03 1.10
C PHE A 425 23.13 18.34 0.32
N ARG A 426 24.21 19.11 0.52
CA ARG A 426 24.31 20.51 0.07
C ARG A 426 24.90 20.65 -1.31
N CYS A 427 26.15 20.25 -1.48
CA CYS A 427 26.95 20.54 -2.66
C CYS A 427 26.75 19.48 -3.73
N MET A 428 26.96 19.88 -4.98
CA MET A 428 27.14 18.93 -6.07
C MET A 428 28.34 17.99 -5.80
N PRO A 429 28.30 16.73 -6.29
CA PRO A 429 29.38 15.75 -6.06
C PRO A 429 30.77 16.26 -6.47
N GLU A 430 30.85 16.99 -7.58
CA GLU A 430 32.06 17.56 -8.14
C GLU A 430 32.63 18.69 -7.27
N ILE A 431 31.83 19.30 -6.40
CA ILE A 431 32.27 20.35 -5.46
C ILE A 431 32.76 19.70 -4.17
N ILE A 432 31.92 18.87 -3.53
CA ILE A 432 32.27 18.26 -2.24
C ILE A 432 33.45 17.29 -2.32
N ARG A 433 33.70 16.70 -3.50
CA ARG A 433 34.86 15.81 -3.66
C ARG A 433 36.18 16.56 -3.44
N PHE A 434 36.31 17.83 -3.81
CA PHE A 434 37.51 18.61 -3.45
C PHE A 434 37.70 18.64 -1.93
N CYS A 435 36.63 18.89 -1.18
CA CYS A 435 36.65 18.89 0.28
C CYS A 435 37.03 17.50 0.83
N ASN A 436 36.52 16.41 0.24
CA ASN A 436 36.90 15.05 0.61
C ASN A 436 38.40 14.79 0.38
N ASP A 437 38.90 15.15 -0.79
CA ASP A 437 40.30 15.01 -1.19
C ASP A 437 41.21 15.92 -0.39
N LEU A 438 40.70 17.02 0.17
CA LEU A 438 41.47 17.93 1.01
C LEU A 438 41.45 17.51 2.49
N CYS A 439 40.26 17.40 3.08
CA CYS A 439 40.08 17.35 4.55
C CYS A 439 39.46 16.04 5.08
N TYR A 440 38.72 15.27 4.27
CA TYR A 440 37.94 14.12 4.76
C TYR A 440 38.41 12.75 4.21
N ARG A 441 39.66 12.64 3.75
CA ARG A 441 40.22 11.44 3.06
C ARG A 441 39.97 10.09 3.75
N THR A 442 40.06 10.05 5.07
CA THR A 442 39.94 8.78 5.83
C THR A 442 38.52 8.25 5.85
N GLU A 443 37.54 9.14 5.93
CA GLU A 443 36.13 8.82 6.03
C GLU A 443 35.33 9.85 5.22
N PRO A 444 35.32 9.75 3.88
CA PRO A 444 34.78 10.78 3.02
C PRO A 444 33.29 11.00 3.25
N LEU A 445 32.86 12.24 3.01
CA LEU A 445 31.46 12.64 2.96
C LEU A 445 30.80 12.05 1.70
N ILE A 446 29.58 11.58 1.87
CA ILE A 446 28.80 10.90 0.85
C ILE A 446 27.85 11.92 0.22
N PRO A 447 28.04 12.31 -1.07
CA PRO A 447 27.14 13.23 -1.74
C PRO A 447 25.79 12.57 -2.00
N LEU A 448 24.73 13.13 -1.42
CA LEU A 448 23.35 12.64 -1.52
C LEU A 448 22.39 13.67 -2.13
N LYS A 449 22.90 14.83 -2.54
CA LYS A 449 22.13 15.88 -3.20
C LYS A 449 21.43 15.34 -4.46
N GLN A 450 20.12 15.58 -4.56
CA GLN A 450 19.36 15.38 -5.80
C GLN A 450 19.69 16.44 -6.85
N PHE A 451 19.79 16.03 -8.10
CA PHE A 451 20.01 16.90 -9.25
C PHE A 451 19.51 16.23 -10.52
N GLY A 452 19.23 17.02 -11.56
CA GLY A 452 18.82 16.54 -12.88
C GLY A 452 19.66 17.13 -14.02
N ALA A 453 19.16 17.07 -15.25
CA ALA A 453 19.79 17.54 -16.47
C ALA A 453 19.93 19.07 -16.58
N GLY A 454 18.97 19.83 -16.04
CA GLY A 454 18.96 21.29 -15.90
C GLY A 454 19.82 21.83 -14.75
N ARG A 455 20.61 20.98 -14.08
CA ARG A 455 21.68 21.45 -13.20
C ARG A 455 22.66 22.32 -14.00
N LEU A 456 23.20 23.36 -13.37
CA LEU A 456 24.23 24.19 -13.99
C LEU A 456 25.43 23.35 -14.43
N ARG A 457 25.87 23.53 -15.68
CA ARG A 457 27.06 22.90 -16.26
C ARG A 457 27.91 23.94 -16.99
N PRO A 458 29.25 23.87 -16.88
CA PRO A 458 30.01 23.01 -15.97
C PRO A 458 29.79 23.40 -14.49
N VAL A 459 29.89 22.41 -13.59
CA VAL A 459 29.63 22.56 -12.15
C VAL A 459 30.79 23.29 -11.45
N VAL A 460 32.00 23.01 -11.91
CA VAL A 460 33.23 23.68 -11.49
C VAL A 460 33.79 24.36 -12.71
N VAL A 461 33.98 25.67 -12.64
CA VAL A 461 34.40 26.52 -13.75
C VAL A 461 35.64 27.29 -13.35
N THR A 462 36.64 27.36 -14.24
CA THR A 462 37.82 28.21 -14.06
C THR A 462 37.79 29.35 -15.06
N ARG A 463 38.18 30.54 -14.60
CA ARG A 463 38.37 31.71 -15.46
C ARG A 463 39.76 32.28 -15.24
N HIS A 464 40.62 32.10 -16.25
CA HIS A 464 41.97 32.66 -16.26
C HIS A 464 41.91 34.15 -16.64
N VAL A 465 42.48 35.00 -15.80
CA VAL A 465 42.62 36.45 -16.03
C VAL A 465 44.08 36.73 -16.32
N ALA A 466 44.47 36.73 -17.60
CA ALA A 466 45.87 36.73 -18.02
C ALA A 466 46.61 38.04 -17.72
N ASP A 467 45.88 39.16 -17.68
CA ASP A 467 46.34 40.52 -17.43
C ASP A 467 46.19 40.94 -15.95
N GLY A 468 45.83 40.01 -15.07
CA GLY A 468 45.74 40.26 -13.64
C GLY A 468 47.07 40.64 -13.00
N TYR A 469 47.01 41.49 -11.99
CA TYR A 469 48.18 41.90 -11.21
C TYR A 469 47.76 42.23 -9.78
N ARG A 470 48.73 42.16 -8.86
CA ARG A 470 48.52 42.53 -7.47
C ARG A 470 48.80 44.00 -7.26
N ASP A 471 47.85 44.71 -6.68
CA ASP A 471 47.99 46.10 -6.24
C ASP A 471 47.83 46.20 -4.71
N GLY A 472 48.50 47.17 -4.10
CA GLY A 472 48.47 47.42 -2.66
C GLY A 472 49.57 46.72 -1.84
N THR A 473 49.53 46.93 -0.52
CA THR A 473 50.48 46.34 0.44
C THR A 473 50.09 44.90 0.81
N GLU A 474 50.96 44.17 1.53
CA GLU A 474 50.68 42.78 1.93
C GLU A 474 49.33 42.59 2.64
N THR A 475 48.92 43.56 3.45
CA THR A 475 47.68 43.53 4.24
C THR A 475 46.46 44.07 3.49
N LYS A 476 46.66 44.78 2.38
CA LYS A 476 45.60 45.38 1.56
C LYS A 476 45.72 45.00 0.08
N VAL A 477 46.16 43.78 -0.18
CA VAL A 477 46.31 43.28 -1.53
C VAL A 477 44.95 43.15 -2.20
N VAL A 478 44.87 43.64 -3.43
CA VAL A 478 43.76 43.44 -4.36
C VAL A 478 44.29 43.02 -5.73
N ASN A 479 43.44 42.40 -6.53
CA ASN A 479 43.66 42.12 -7.94
C ASN A 479 42.52 42.75 -8.74
N PRO A 480 42.68 44.01 -9.22
CA PRO A 480 41.60 44.74 -9.87
C PRO A 480 41.06 44.07 -11.14
N PRO A 481 41.90 43.58 -12.09
CA PRO A 481 41.39 42.87 -13.26
C PRO A 481 40.61 41.60 -12.91
N GLU A 482 41.02 40.88 -11.86
CA GLU A 482 40.27 39.71 -11.36
C GLU A 482 38.92 40.12 -10.76
N ALA A 483 38.87 41.23 -10.02
CA ALA A 483 37.63 41.79 -9.49
C ALA A 483 36.67 42.19 -10.62
N ASP A 484 37.17 42.86 -11.66
CA ASP A 484 36.38 43.25 -12.83
C ASP A 484 35.84 42.03 -13.58
N ALA A 485 36.66 40.98 -13.75
CA ALA A 485 36.22 39.73 -14.38
C ALA A 485 35.11 39.03 -13.57
N ILE A 486 35.18 39.05 -12.24
CA ILE A 486 34.13 38.50 -11.36
C ILE A 486 32.84 39.29 -11.52
N VAL A 487 32.92 40.62 -11.46
CA VAL A 487 31.75 41.51 -11.59
C VAL A 487 31.02 41.28 -12.91
N GLU A 488 31.76 41.21 -14.02
CA GLU A 488 31.17 40.98 -15.34
C GLU A 488 30.62 39.55 -15.48
N GLN A 489 31.25 38.54 -14.88
CA GLN A 489 30.70 37.19 -14.87
C GLN A 489 29.40 37.10 -14.07
N ILE A 490 29.33 37.75 -12.90
CA ILE A 490 28.11 37.80 -12.08
C ILE A 490 26.99 38.52 -12.85
N ALA A 491 27.30 39.61 -13.54
CA ALA A 491 26.34 40.31 -14.38
C ALA A 491 25.83 39.44 -15.54
N ALA A 492 26.72 38.66 -16.15
CA ALA A 492 26.35 37.69 -17.19
C ALA A 492 25.45 36.57 -16.63
N CYS A 493 25.81 35.97 -15.50
CA CYS A 493 24.99 34.96 -14.82
C CYS A 493 23.63 35.53 -14.39
N HIS A 494 23.56 36.76 -13.88
CA HIS A 494 22.29 37.39 -13.51
C HIS A 494 21.34 37.55 -14.72
N SER A 495 21.91 37.84 -15.89
CA SER A 495 21.14 38.04 -17.14
C SER A 495 20.78 36.74 -17.85
N ASP A 496 21.33 35.60 -17.39
CA ASP A 496 21.14 34.29 -17.99
C ASP A 496 19.94 33.57 -17.33
N PRO A 497 18.93 33.13 -18.11
CA PRO A 497 17.77 32.40 -17.61
C PRO A 497 18.12 31.15 -16.80
N ALA A 498 19.25 30.48 -17.08
CA ALA A 498 19.68 29.29 -16.34
C ALA A 498 19.94 29.57 -14.84
N TYR A 499 20.13 30.83 -14.46
CA TYR A 499 20.39 31.26 -13.09
C TYR A 499 19.19 31.91 -12.42
N GLU A 500 18.00 31.89 -13.03
CA GLU A 500 16.80 32.49 -12.44
C GLU A 500 16.52 31.91 -11.04
N GLY A 501 16.25 32.80 -10.07
CA GLY A 501 15.99 32.43 -8.67
C GLY A 501 17.19 31.90 -7.88
N LYS A 502 18.40 31.82 -8.47
CA LYS A 502 19.60 31.32 -7.79
C LYS A 502 20.33 32.40 -7.01
N SER A 503 20.80 32.05 -5.82
CA SER A 503 21.57 32.96 -4.96
C SER A 503 23.07 32.95 -5.25
N PHE A 504 23.74 34.09 -5.07
CA PHE A 504 25.15 34.29 -5.44
C PHE A 504 26.03 34.65 -4.23
N GLY A 505 27.27 34.17 -4.21
CA GLY A 505 28.24 34.54 -3.17
C GLY A 505 29.64 34.72 -3.72
N VAL A 506 30.37 35.70 -3.20
CA VAL A 506 31.77 35.96 -3.58
C VAL A 506 32.67 35.77 -2.36
N ILE A 507 33.68 34.89 -2.50
CA ILE A 507 34.71 34.73 -1.48
C ILE A 507 36.07 35.10 -2.05
N SER A 508 36.76 36.02 -1.38
CA SER A 508 38.19 36.22 -1.58
C SER A 508 38.99 35.20 -0.76
N LEU A 509 39.81 34.39 -1.43
CA LEU A 509 40.71 33.43 -0.77
C LEU A 509 41.92 34.13 -0.12
N GLN A 510 42.21 35.37 -0.52
CA GLN A 510 43.29 36.17 0.05
C GLN A 510 42.93 37.65 0.10
N GLY A 511 42.89 38.21 1.31
CA GLY A 511 42.69 39.65 1.53
C GLY A 511 41.22 40.05 1.49
N GLY A 512 40.69 40.47 2.64
CA GLY A 512 39.35 41.05 2.76
C GLY A 512 39.10 42.28 1.86
N PRO A 513 40.10 43.15 1.60
CA PRO A 513 39.92 44.28 0.69
C PRO A 513 39.54 43.91 -0.74
N GLN A 514 39.91 42.71 -1.23
CA GLN A 514 39.45 42.24 -2.53
C GLN A 514 37.93 42.03 -2.55
N ALA A 515 37.38 41.41 -1.51
CA ALA A 515 35.93 41.19 -1.41
C ALA A 515 35.18 42.53 -1.34
N GLN A 516 35.70 43.51 -0.59
CA GLN A 516 35.14 44.86 -0.51
C GLN A 516 35.19 45.60 -1.86
N LEU A 517 36.29 45.44 -2.62
CA LEU A 517 36.41 46.00 -3.96
C LEU A 517 35.36 45.42 -4.91
N ILE A 518 35.15 44.10 -4.87
CA ILE A 518 34.15 43.42 -5.69
C ILE A 518 32.73 43.85 -5.29
N GLU A 519 32.44 43.92 -4.00
CA GLU A 519 31.14 44.38 -3.47
C GLU A 519 30.79 45.78 -3.96
N GLY A 520 31.72 46.73 -3.86
CA GLY A 520 31.53 48.10 -4.35
C GLY A 520 31.25 48.14 -5.85
N LYS A 521 32.03 47.40 -6.65
CA LYS A 521 31.83 47.32 -8.10
C LYS A 521 30.50 46.66 -8.49
N LEU A 522 30.06 45.64 -7.75
CA LEU A 522 28.76 45.00 -7.98
C LEU A 522 27.60 45.95 -7.69
N LEU A 523 27.68 46.71 -6.59
CA LEU A 523 26.68 47.73 -6.27
C LEU A 523 26.60 48.82 -7.35
N GLU A 524 27.73 49.25 -7.89
CA GLU A 524 27.77 50.22 -9.00
C GLU A 524 27.23 49.64 -10.31
N ARG A 525 27.54 48.37 -10.62
CA ARG A 525 27.23 47.73 -11.91
C ARG A 525 25.81 47.18 -12.03
N LEU A 526 25.28 46.60 -10.94
CA LEU A 526 23.99 45.90 -10.90
C LEU A 526 22.93 46.63 -10.05
N GLY A 527 23.36 47.51 -9.15
CA GLY A 527 22.46 48.20 -8.22
C GLY A 527 22.06 47.35 -7.00
N PRO A 528 21.47 47.99 -5.97
CA PRO A 528 21.13 47.33 -4.71
C PRO A 528 19.99 46.33 -4.82
N ASP A 529 19.06 46.51 -5.77
CA ASP A 529 17.90 45.63 -5.93
C ASP A 529 18.32 44.22 -6.34
N VAL A 530 19.28 44.09 -7.27
CA VAL A 530 19.83 42.80 -7.69
C VAL A 530 20.60 42.12 -6.57
N VAL A 531 21.35 42.90 -5.77
CA VAL A 531 22.08 42.36 -4.61
C VAL A 531 21.11 41.73 -3.61
N LEU A 532 19.96 42.36 -3.37
CA LEU A 532 18.92 41.81 -2.50
C LEU A 532 18.18 40.62 -3.14
N GLU A 533 17.80 40.72 -4.41
CA GLU A 533 17.10 39.67 -5.15
C GLU A 533 17.90 38.36 -5.17
N ARG A 534 19.21 38.46 -5.38
CA ARG A 534 20.13 37.30 -5.47
C ARG A 534 20.76 36.91 -4.14
N ASP A 535 20.36 37.53 -3.04
CA ASP A 535 21.00 37.37 -1.72
C ASP A 535 22.54 37.44 -1.84
N LEU A 536 23.03 38.42 -2.61
CA LEU A 536 24.43 38.47 -2.98
C LEU A 536 25.28 38.99 -1.83
N VAL A 537 26.20 38.15 -1.35
CA VAL A 537 27.16 38.50 -0.28
C VAL A 537 28.58 38.45 -0.82
N CYS A 538 29.44 39.37 -0.37
CA CYS A 538 30.86 39.39 -0.66
C CYS A 538 31.66 39.37 0.64
N GLY A 539 32.63 38.46 0.76
CA GLY A 539 33.42 38.38 1.98
C GLY A 539 34.62 37.45 1.89
N ASP A 540 35.12 37.05 3.05
CA ASP A 540 36.05 35.94 3.18
C ASP A 540 35.29 34.66 3.57
N ALA A 541 36.02 33.57 3.81
CA ALA A 541 35.40 32.31 4.22
C ALA A 541 34.66 32.39 5.58
N TYR A 542 34.99 33.35 6.45
CA TYR A 542 34.32 33.53 7.74
C TYR A 542 32.95 34.20 7.57
N ALA A 543 32.80 35.11 6.60
CA ALA A 543 31.54 35.78 6.30
C ALA A 543 30.43 34.80 5.85
N PHE A 544 30.80 33.63 5.31
CA PHE A 544 29.86 32.59 4.86
C PHE A 544 29.73 31.42 5.85
N GLN A 545 30.20 31.57 7.08
CA GLN A 545 30.11 30.52 8.08
C GLN A 545 28.64 30.26 8.47
N GLY A 546 28.20 29.01 8.38
CA GLY A 546 26.78 28.65 8.54
C GLY A 546 25.87 29.08 7.39
N ASP A 547 26.41 29.73 6.34
CA ASP A 547 25.66 30.21 5.19
C ASP A 547 26.01 29.40 3.92
N GLU A 548 25.22 29.54 2.84
CA GLU A 548 25.40 28.84 1.57
C GLU A 548 24.75 29.58 0.39
N ARG A 549 25.29 29.40 -0.83
CA ARG A 549 24.71 29.99 -2.06
C ARG A 549 24.64 28.96 -3.18
N ASP A 550 23.71 29.15 -4.11
CA ASP A 550 23.61 28.28 -5.28
C ASP A 550 24.86 28.35 -6.14
N VAL A 551 25.38 29.57 -6.35
CA VAL A 551 26.60 29.83 -7.13
C VAL A 551 27.61 30.61 -6.30
N MET A 552 28.83 30.08 -6.18
CA MET A 552 29.95 30.76 -5.52
C MET A 552 31.02 31.18 -6.53
N PHE A 553 31.52 32.40 -6.38
CA PHE A 553 32.63 32.97 -7.14
C PHE A 553 33.83 33.17 -6.21
N LEU A 554 34.90 32.43 -6.46
CA LEU A 554 36.13 32.47 -5.69
C LEU A 554 37.18 33.33 -6.39
N SER A 555 37.75 34.29 -5.66
CA SER A 555 38.89 35.10 -6.11
C SER A 555 40.19 34.56 -5.50
N LEU A 556 41.14 34.13 -6.35
CA LEU A 556 42.45 33.64 -5.92
C LEU A 556 43.40 34.76 -5.52
N VAL A 557 43.30 35.94 -6.16
CA VAL A 557 44.13 37.17 -5.95
C VAL A 557 45.63 36.99 -6.25
N ALA A 558 46.10 35.75 -6.36
CA ALA A 558 47.48 35.42 -6.65
C ALA A 558 47.81 35.73 -8.11
N ALA A 559 48.77 36.62 -8.32
CA ALA A 559 49.35 36.92 -9.62
C ALA A 559 50.88 36.83 -9.56
N PRO A 560 51.55 36.29 -10.59
CA PRO A 560 52.99 36.39 -10.74
C PRO A 560 53.39 37.85 -10.97
N SER A 561 54.53 38.26 -10.44
CA SER A 561 55.10 39.60 -10.63
C SER A 561 56.61 39.44 -10.82
N GLU A 562 57.21 40.28 -11.66
CA GLU A 562 58.65 40.23 -11.98
C GLU A 562 59.53 40.32 -10.72
N ASP A 563 59.08 41.05 -9.70
CA ASP A 563 59.84 41.30 -8.47
C ASP A 563 59.49 40.36 -7.31
N ARG A 564 58.47 39.49 -7.45
CA ARG A 564 57.93 38.75 -6.29
C ARG A 564 57.35 37.38 -6.65
N ARG A 565 57.97 36.33 -6.10
CA ARG A 565 57.40 34.97 -6.14
C ARG A 565 56.15 34.87 -5.25
N ILE A 566 55.17 34.10 -5.70
CA ILE A 566 53.95 33.84 -4.93
C ILE A 566 54.29 32.98 -3.70
N GLY A 567 53.95 33.46 -2.50
CA GLY A 567 54.17 32.73 -1.25
C GLY A 567 53.40 31.40 -1.20
N THR A 568 53.90 30.41 -0.48
CA THR A 568 53.20 29.12 -0.33
C THR A 568 52.15 29.23 0.79
N LEU A 569 50.89 28.94 0.48
CA LEU A 569 49.81 28.74 1.45
C LEU A 569 49.60 27.24 1.65
N ALA A 570 50.04 26.71 2.78
CA ALA A 570 49.99 25.27 3.12
C ALA A 570 49.67 25.02 4.60
N ASP A 571 49.36 26.06 5.37
CA ASP A 571 49.02 25.94 6.78
C ASP A 571 47.58 25.43 6.97
N GLN A 572 47.32 24.82 8.13
CA GLN A 572 46.02 24.23 8.49
C GLN A 572 44.88 25.26 8.50
N ARG A 573 45.16 26.52 8.86
CA ARG A 573 44.16 27.60 8.82
C ARG A 573 43.73 27.88 7.37
N SER A 574 44.66 27.90 6.43
CA SER A 574 44.38 28.00 5.00
C SER A 574 43.62 26.78 4.49
N GLU A 575 43.94 25.57 4.95
CA GLU A 575 43.21 24.35 4.59
C GLU A 575 41.72 24.43 4.98
N ARG A 576 41.44 24.78 6.25
CA ARG A 576 40.08 25.00 6.77
C ARG A 576 39.32 26.08 5.99
N ARG A 577 39.99 27.20 5.67
CA ARG A 577 39.38 28.28 4.87
C ARG A 577 39.00 27.82 3.46
N PHE A 578 39.84 27.02 2.81
CA PHE A 578 39.56 26.50 1.48
C PHE A 578 38.44 25.47 1.50
N ASN A 579 38.44 24.57 2.49
CA ASN A 579 37.34 23.62 2.71
C ASN A 579 36.00 24.35 2.90
N VAL A 580 35.99 25.39 3.74
CA VAL A 580 34.82 26.24 3.93
C VAL A 580 34.44 26.94 2.64
N ALA A 581 35.35 27.67 1.99
CA ALA A 581 35.04 28.45 0.79
C ALA A 581 34.42 27.62 -0.34
N VAL A 582 34.93 26.40 -0.58
CA VAL A 582 34.42 25.51 -1.63
C VAL A 582 33.07 24.90 -1.23
N SER A 583 32.91 24.47 0.02
CA SER A 583 31.68 23.83 0.51
C SER A 583 30.47 24.77 0.68
N ARG A 584 30.62 26.07 0.40
CA ARG A 584 29.49 27.03 0.35
C ARG A 584 28.69 26.98 -0.96
N ALA A 585 29.25 26.37 -2.00
CA ALA A 585 28.61 26.25 -3.30
C ALA A 585 27.65 25.06 -3.36
N ARG A 586 26.34 25.32 -3.52
CA ARG A 586 25.33 24.26 -3.63
C ARG A 586 25.27 23.65 -5.02
N GLU A 587 25.35 24.48 -6.07
CA GLU A 587 25.16 24.05 -7.46
C GLU A 587 26.37 24.29 -8.36
N GLN A 588 27.05 25.43 -8.24
CA GLN A 588 28.16 25.79 -9.12
C GLN A 588 29.26 26.58 -8.41
N LEU A 589 30.50 26.31 -8.78
CA LEU A 589 31.70 26.96 -8.27
C LEU A 589 32.48 27.58 -9.42
N TRP A 590 32.72 28.88 -9.36
CA TRP A 590 33.63 29.61 -10.25
C TRP A 590 34.93 29.95 -9.54
N LEU A 591 36.07 29.65 -10.15
CA LEU A 591 37.39 30.03 -9.65
C LEU A 591 38.06 31.00 -10.63
N PHE A 592 38.31 32.22 -10.16
CA PHE A 592 39.05 33.23 -10.90
C PHE A 592 40.49 33.21 -10.45
N HIS A 593 41.40 33.16 -11.43
CA HIS A 593 42.81 33.08 -11.13
C HIS A 593 43.62 33.84 -12.17
N THR A 594 44.67 34.50 -11.71
CA THR A 594 45.70 35.07 -12.59
C THR A 594 46.90 34.12 -12.69
N ALA A 595 47.34 33.58 -11.54
CA ALA A 595 48.40 32.59 -11.47
C ALA A 595 48.04 31.29 -12.19
N ARG A 596 49.02 30.68 -12.86
CA ARG A 596 48.95 29.33 -13.42
C ARG A 596 49.45 28.31 -12.40
N PRO A 597 49.14 27.00 -12.57
CA PRO A 597 49.64 25.96 -11.66
C PRO A 597 51.16 25.99 -11.47
N ASP A 598 51.90 26.31 -12.53
CA ASP A 598 53.37 26.39 -12.51
C ASP A 598 53.93 27.62 -11.76
N ASP A 599 53.12 28.67 -11.58
CA ASP A 599 53.49 29.84 -10.78
C ASP A 599 53.38 29.56 -9.27
N LEU A 600 52.74 28.45 -8.91
CA LEU A 600 52.43 28.07 -7.53
C LEU A 600 53.27 26.85 -7.11
N SER A 601 53.71 26.88 -5.85
CA SER A 601 54.40 25.74 -5.24
C SER A 601 53.52 24.47 -5.27
N PRO A 602 54.10 23.27 -5.52
CA PRO A 602 53.39 21.98 -5.42
C PRO A 602 52.69 21.74 -4.08
N LYS A 603 53.20 22.35 -2.99
CA LYS A 603 52.62 22.23 -1.65
C LYS A 603 51.51 23.27 -1.39
N CYS A 604 51.22 24.16 -2.34
CA CYS A 604 50.29 25.25 -2.14
C CYS A 604 48.84 24.79 -2.35
N LEU A 605 47.96 25.09 -1.39
CA LEU A 605 46.53 24.80 -1.47
C LEU A 605 45.84 25.49 -2.67
N ARG A 606 46.35 26.66 -3.07
CA ARG A 606 45.89 27.35 -4.30
C ARG A 606 46.13 26.52 -5.55
N ARG A 607 47.28 25.83 -5.61
CA ARG A 607 47.59 24.94 -6.73
C ARG A 607 46.69 23.72 -6.70
N ALA A 608 46.51 23.10 -5.54
CA ALA A 608 45.62 21.96 -5.38
C ALA A 608 44.18 22.27 -5.82
N LEU A 609 43.64 23.43 -5.41
CA LEU A 609 42.32 23.89 -5.85
C LEU A 609 42.29 24.16 -7.36
N LEU A 610 43.30 24.88 -7.89
CA LEU A 610 43.34 25.22 -9.31
C LEU A 610 43.47 23.98 -10.22
N GLU A 611 44.35 23.04 -9.89
CA GLU A 611 44.51 21.78 -10.61
C GLU A 611 43.21 20.97 -10.58
N TYR A 612 42.55 20.89 -9.42
CA TYR A 612 41.25 20.23 -9.30
C TYR A 612 40.17 20.91 -10.15
N CYS A 613 40.12 22.25 -10.17
CA CYS A 613 39.12 22.97 -10.96
C CYS A 613 39.39 22.93 -12.47
N LEU A 614 40.65 22.75 -12.90
CA LEU A 614 41.02 22.58 -14.31
C LEU A 614 40.62 21.20 -14.85
N ASP A 615 40.77 20.16 -14.04
CA ASP A 615 40.27 18.82 -14.36
C ASP A 615 39.52 18.20 -13.18
N PRO A 616 38.26 18.61 -12.98
CA PRO A 616 37.44 18.02 -11.94
C PRO A 616 37.14 16.55 -12.25
N ASN A 617 37.38 16.03 -13.46
CA ASN A 617 37.03 14.65 -13.79
C ASN A 617 38.24 13.70 -13.83
N ALA A 618 39.47 14.18 -13.58
CA ALA A 618 40.72 13.42 -13.65
C ALA A 618 40.71 12.07 -12.89
N ASN A 619 39.94 11.99 -11.80
CA ASN A 619 39.81 10.81 -10.94
C ASN A 619 38.44 10.11 -11.04
N VAL A 620 37.59 10.47 -12.00
CA VAL A 620 36.30 9.81 -12.26
C VAL A 620 36.51 8.67 -13.25
N ALA A 621 37.23 7.63 -12.83
CA ALA A 621 37.08 6.33 -13.47
C ALA A 621 35.70 5.77 -13.05
N GLY A 622 34.63 6.19 -13.73
CA GLY A 622 33.29 5.64 -13.47
C GLY A 622 32.08 6.34 -14.07
N ALA A 623 32.18 7.60 -14.50
CA ALA A 623 31.06 8.35 -15.10
C ALA A 623 31.40 8.89 -16.50
N ALA A 624 32.25 8.18 -17.23
CA ALA A 624 32.13 8.20 -18.68
C ALA A 624 30.77 7.60 -18.99
N GLY A 625 29.86 8.40 -19.55
CA GLY A 625 28.58 7.92 -20.02
C GLY A 625 28.83 6.75 -20.96
N ILE A 626 28.72 5.53 -20.44
CA ILE A 626 28.54 4.35 -21.26
C ILE A 626 27.34 4.71 -22.12
N ASP A 627 27.51 4.67 -23.44
CA ASP A 627 26.39 4.82 -24.34
C ASP A 627 25.52 3.57 -24.17
N ALA A 628 24.70 3.55 -23.10
CA ALA A 628 23.76 2.50 -22.80
C ALA A 628 22.79 2.31 -23.99
N ASN A 629 22.63 3.33 -24.84
CA ASN A 629 21.89 3.22 -26.10
C ASN A 629 22.59 2.31 -27.11
N ALA A 630 23.92 2.28 -27.16
CA ALA A 630 24.67 1.37 -28.04
C ALA A 630 24.56 -0.09 -27.55
N ILE A 631 24.59 -0.30 -26.23
CA ILE A 631 24.49 -1.65 -25.62
C ILE A 631 23.05 -2.21 -25.74
N ALA A 632 22.03 -1.41 -25.42
CA ALA A 632 20.63 -1.84 -25.46
C ALA A 632 20.12 -2.14 -26.88
N ARG A 633 20.65 -1.44 -27.91
CA ARG A 633 20.33 -1.67 -29.33
C ARG A 633 21.14 -2.80 -29.96
N GLY A 634 22.33 -3.11 -29.43
CA GLY A 634 23.25 -4.11 -29.97
C GLY A 634 23.15 -5.52 -29.38
N ALA A 635 22.46 -5.70 -28.24
CA ALA A 635 22.30 -7.01 -27.60
C ALA A 635 21.41 -7.94 -28.46
N ALA A 636 22.07 -8.78 -29.27
CA ALA A 636 21.48 -9.92 -29.95
C ALA A 636 20.91 -10.91 -28.92
N ASP A 637 19.76 -11.49 -29.25
CA ASP A 637 18.81 -12.22 -28.39
C ASP A 637 19.32 -13.60 -27.90
N ASP A 638 20.62 -13.76 -27.60
CA ASP A 638 21.16 -14.96 -26.97
C ASP A 638 20.97 -14.91 -25.44
N ARG A 639 19.74 -15.16 -25.00
CA ARG A 639 19.34 -15.17 -23.58
C ARG A 639 20.02 -16.27 -22.74
N ARG A 640 20.89 -17.09 -23.35
CA ARG A 640 21.69 -18.11 -22.65
C ARG A 640 23.05 -17.59 -22.20
N SER A 641 23.49 -16.44 -22.70
CA SER A 641 24.72 -15.79 -22.25
C SER A 641 24.48 -14.89 -21.02
N ALA A 642 25.56 -14.52 -20.34
CA ALA A 642 25.51 -13.48 -19.31
C ALA A 642 24.95 -12.16 -19.89
N PRO A 643 24.24 -11.34 -19.09
CA PRO A 643 23.82 -10.02 -19.50
C PRO A 643 25.04 -9.14 -19.85
N PRO A 644 24.90 -8.18 -20.76
CA PRO A 644 25.99 -7.26 -21.09
C PRO A 644 26.35 -6.39 -19.89
N GLU A 645 27.64 -6.13 -19.65
CA GLU A 645 28.06 -5.14 -18.67
C GLU A 645 27.48 -3.75 -19.03
N PRO A 646 27.05 -2.94 -18.04
CA PRO A 646 27.19 -3.16 -16.60
C PRO A 646 26.04 -3.91 -15.92
N PHE A 647 25.00 -4.38 -16.62
CA PHE A 647 23.78 -4.93 -16.01
C PHE A 647 23.99 -6.28 -15.29
N ASP A 648 23.30 -6.50 -14.17
CA ASP A 648 23.38 -7.77 -13.42
C ASP A 648 22.38 -8.81 -13.95
N SER A 649 21.30 -8.37 -14.59
CA SER A 649 20.26 -9.24 -15.10
C SER A 649 19.73 -8.83 -16.48
N TRP A 650 19.24 -9.81 -17.25
CA TRP A 650 18.51 -9.55 -18.50
C TRP A 650 17.20 -8.77 -18.27
N PHE A 651 16.66 -8.82 -17.05
CA PHE A 651 15.47 -8.06 -16.69
C PHE A 651 15.76 -6.55 -16.66
N GLU A 652 16.88 -6.12 -16.06
CA GLU A 652 17.31 -4.72 -16.12
C GLU A 652 17.52 -4.23 -17.55
N VAL A 653 18.12 -5.07 -18.42
CA VAL A 653 18.33 -4.76 -19.83
C VAL A 653 17.00 -4.49 -20.54
N ASP A 654 16.00 -5.34 -20.31
CA ASP A 654 14.67 -5.22 -20.91
C ASP A 654 13.94 -3.96 -20.43
N VAL A 655 14.01 -3.63 -19.13
CA VAL A 655 13.44 -2.39 -18.56
C VAL A 655 14.15 -1.16 -19.12
N CYS A 656 15.48 -1.17 -19.16
CA CYS A 656 16.30 -0.09 -19.71
C CYS A 656 15.97 0.16 -21.19
N ARG A 657 15.80 -0.91 -21.98
CA ARG A 657 15.41 -0.84 -23.39
C ARG A 657 14.04 -0.15 -23.57
N GLU A 658 13.04 -0.46 -22.74
CA GLU A 658 11.72 0.17 -22.81
C GLU A 658 11.76 1.68 -22.47
N LEU A 659 12.62 2.08 -21.54
CA LEU A 659 12.85 3.48 -21.17
C LEU A 659 13.55 4.26 -22.29
N VAL A 660 14.64 3.69 -22.81
CA VAL A 660 15.43 4.29 -23.90
C VAL A 660 14.61 4.39 -25.18
N THR A 661 13.80 3.38 -25.50
CA THR A 661 12.92 3.40 -26.69
C THR A 661 11.88 4.52 -26.61
N ARG A 662 11.42 4.85 -25.40
CA ARG A 662 10.54 6.01 -25.15
C ARG A 662 11.29 7.34 -25.06
N GLY A 663 12.62 7.33 -25.20
CA GLY A 663 13.46 8.51 -25.25
C GLY A 663 13.96 8.97 -23.88
N TYR A 664 13.85 8.20 -22.80
CA TYR A 664 14.39 8.61 -21.49
C TYR A 664 15.90 8.43 -21.39
N ARG A 665 16.57 9.30 -20.62
CA ARG A 665 17.98 9.13 -20.26
C ARG A 665 18.09 8.21 -19.04
N VAL A 666 18.84 7.12 -19.18
CA VAL A 666 18.99 6.10 -18.15
C VAL A 666 20.47 5.85 -17.86
N GLU A 667 20.83 5.80 -16.58
CA GLU A 667 22.16 5.44 -16.09
C GLU A 667 22.05 4.11 -15.33
N PRO A 668 22.59 3.00 -15.88
CA PRO A 668 22.54 1.70 -15.21
C PRO A 668 23.59 1.59 -14.09
N GLN A 669 23.28 0.79 -13.07
CA GLN A 669 24.19 0.44 -11.97
C GLN A 669 24.81 1.67 -11.30
N PHE A 670 23.96 2.64 -10.96
CA PHE A 670 24.37 3.93 -10.44
C PHE A 670 24.78 3.81 -8.97
N GLU A 671 26.05 4.09 -8.67
CA GLU A 671 26.55 4.05 -7.29
C GLU A 671 26.22 5.35 -6.53
N VAL A 672 25.54 5.21 -5.39
CA VAL A 672 25.27 6.29 -4.43
C VAL A 672 25.33 5.75 -3.01
N ALA A 673 26.07 6.43 -2.12
CA ALA A 673 26.20 6.01 -0.72
C ALA A 673 26.67 4.58 -0.47
N GLY A 674 27.49 4.03 -1.37
CA GLY A 674 27.92 2.62 -1.29
C GLY A 674 26.82 1.63 -1.65
N TYR A 675 25.72 2.11 -2.22
CA TYR A 675 24.65 1.31 -2.80
C TYR A 675 24.69 1.43 -4.33
N ARG A 676 24.37 0.34 -5.02
CA ARG A 676 24.35 0.29 -6.48
C ARG A 676 22.89 0.17 -6.91
N LEU A 677 22.37 1.22 -7.52
CA LEU A 677 21.00 1.29 -8.02
C LEU A 677 20.92 0.64 -9.40
N ASP A 678 20.00 -0.30 -9.61
CA ASP A 678 19.86 -1.02 -10.87
C ASP A 678 19.80 -0.08 -12.08
N LEU A 679 18.88 0.88 -12.06
CA LEU A 679 18.72 1.89 -13.10
C LEU A 679 18.35 3.25 -12.49
N VAL A 680 18.88 4.34 -13.05
CA VAL A 680 18.49 5.71 -12.68
C VAL A 680 18.00 6.46 -13.92
N VAL A 681 16.76 6.94 -13.87
CA VAL A 681 16.23 7.84 -14.90
C VAL A 681 16.55 9.27 -14.52
N VAL A 682 17.19 9.99 -15.44
CA VAL A 682 17.62 11.37 -15.24
C VAL A 682 16.64 12.32 -15.93
N GLY A 683 15.91 13.11 -15.15
CA GLY A 683 15.05 14.21 -15.63
C GLY A 683 15.71 15.57 -15.49
N ALA A 684 14.99 16.66 -15.76
CA ALA A 684 15.54 18.02 -15.75
C ALA A 684 16.07 18.45 -14.38
N GLU A 685 15.32 18.24 -13.30
CA GLU A 685 15.78 18.66 -11.96
C GLU A 685 16.05 17.51 -11.00
N ARG A 686 15.58 16.30 -11.33
CA ARG A 686 15.55 15.16 -10.43
C ARG A 686 15.99 13.86 -11.09
N ARG A 687 16.40 12.92 -10.26
CA ARG A 687 16.65 11.52 -10.63
C ARG A 687 15.63 10.61 -9.96
N ILE A 688 15.23 9.57 -10.67
CA ILE A 688 14.38 8.50 -10.14
C ILE A 688 15.17 7.20 -10.20
N ALA A 689 15.31 6.55 -9.06
CA ALA A 689 15.84 5.20 -8.96
C ALA A 689 14.77 4.19 -9.38
N ILE A 690 15.16 3.21 -10.18
CA ILE A 690 14.34 2.07 -10.55
C ILE A 690 15.05 0.83 -10.06
N GLU A 691 14.31 0.01 -9.31
CA GLU A 691 14.76 -1.27 -8.78
C GLU A 691 14.03 -2.39 -9.54
N CYS A 692 14.80 -3.32 -10.07
CA CYS A 692 14.35 -4.43 -10.90
C CYS A 692 14.26 -5.70 -10.05
N ASP A 693 13.15 -5.84 -9.31
CA ASP A 693 12.89 -7.00 -8.43
C ASP A 693 12.68 -8.28 -9.25
N GLY A 694 13.78 -8.98 -9.56
CA GLY A 694 13.84 -10.23 -10.31
C GLY A 694 13.82 -11.49 -9.45
N ASP A 695 14.28 -12.62 -10.02
CA ASP A 695 14.19 -13.96 -9.40
C ASP A 695 15.25 -14.24 -8.33
N ALA A 696 16.23 -13.35 -8.15
CA ALA A 696 17.23 -13.45 -7.10
C ALA A 696 16.61 -13.04 -5.75
N TRP A 697 16.10 -14.03 -5.00
CA TRP A 697 15.54 -13.79 -3.69
C TRP A 697 16.65 -13.56 -2.65
N HIS A 698 16.73 -12.33 -2.17
CA HIS A 698 17.52 -11.95 -1.00
C HIS A 698 16.78 -12.32 0.29
N GLY A 699 17.51 -12.77 1.32
CA GLY A 699 16.93 -13.24 2.58
C GLY A 699 16.16 -12.15 3.35
N VAL A 700 15.44 -12.54 4.43
CA VAL A 700 14.66 -11.59 5.26
C VAL A 700 15.54 -10.48 5.87
N GLU A 701 16.75 -10.82 6.32
CA GLU A 701 17.70 -9.85 6.89
C GLU A 701 18.25 -8.88 5.84
N GLU A 702 18.49 -9.36 4.61
CA GLU A 702 18.91 -8.53 3.48
C GLU A 702 17.79 -7.58 3.06
N PHE A 703 16.53 -8.01 3.13
CA PHE A 703 15.36 -7.16 2.87
C PHE A 703 15.24 -6.00 3.87
N ASP A 704 15.41 -6.24 5.17
CA ASP A 704 15.34 -5.17 6.18
C ASP A 704 16.48 -4.16 6.00
N ALA A 705 17.68 -4.65 5.68
CA ALA A 705 18.84 -3.81 5.37
C ALA A 705 18.62 -2.99 4.08
N ASP A 706 18.10 -3.60 3.02
CA ASP A 706 17.72 -2.92 1.77
C ASP A 706 16.66 -1.86 2.01
N GLN A 707 15.63 -2.16 2.81
CA GLN A 707 14.60 -1.19 3.15
C GLN A 707 15.13 -0.07 4.05
N ALA A 708 16.10 -0.33 4.92
CA ALA A 708 16.78 0.72 5.67
C ALA A 708 17.62 1.64 4.76
N ARG A 709 18.33 1.06 3.78
CA ARG A 709 19.09 1.79 2.76
C ARG A 709 18.20 2.64 1.87
N GLN A 710 17.14 2.04 1.31
CA GLN A 710 16.15 2.74 0.50
C GLN A 710 15.53 3.89 1.29
N ARG A 711 15.11 3.67 2.55
CA ARG A 711 14.59 4.74 3.42
C ARG A 711 15.59 5.87 3.63
N SER A 712 16.87 5.54 3.76
CA SER A 712 17.93 6.55 3.91
C SER A 712 18.01 7.41 2.66
N LEU A 713 18.03 6.80 1.47
CA LEU A 713 18.04 7.53 0.20
C LEU A 713 16.74 8.30 -0.06
N GLU A 714 15.57 7.76 0.31
CA GLU A 714 14.28 8.45 0.22
C GLU A 714 14.24 9.70 1.12
N ARG A 715 14.81 9.63 2.33
CA ARG A 715 15.02 10.82 3.19
C ARG A 715 15.94 11.85 2.53
N CYS A 716 16.84 11.42 1.65
CA CYS A 716 17.69 12.30 0.85
C CYS A 716 16.97 12.87 -0.39
N GLY A 717 15.68 12.57 -0.58
CA GLY A 717 14.89 13.02 -1.72
C GLY A 717 14.95 12.13 -2.95
N TRP A 718 15.58 10.94 -2.87
CA TRP A 718 15.45 9.94 -3.93
C TRP A 718 14.01 9.43 -4.01
N THR A 719 13.52 9.21 -5.23
CA THR A 719 12.26 8.54 -5.48
C THR A 719 12.55 7.19 -6.10
N PHE A 720 11.96 6.13 -5.54
CA PHE A 720 12.15 4.76 -6.00
C PHE A 720 10.90 4.24 -6.71
N VAL A 721 11.11 3.56 -7.83
CA VAL A 721 10.07 2.79 -8.52
C VAL A 721 10.54 1.35 -8.65
N ARG A 722 9.91 0.45 -7.93
CA ARG A 722 10.16 -1.00 -8.03
C ARG A 722 9.33 -1.61 -9.14
N ILE A 723 9.97 -2.37 -10.04
CA ILE A 723 9.33 -3.11 -11.11
C ILE A 723 9.59 -4.59 -10.85
N ARG A 724 8.53 -5.38 -10.69
CA ARG A 724 8.67 -6.83 -10.52
C ARG A 724 8.82 -7.54 -11.86
N GLY A 725 9.79 -8.45 -11.96
CA GLY A 725 10.00 -9.26 -13.17
C GLY A 725 8.74 -10.03 -13.59
N SER A 726 8.05 -10.63 -12.61
CA SER A 726 6.81 -11.38 -12.86
C SER A 726 5.69 -10.53 -13.46
N ALA A 727 5.52 -9.29 -13.02
CA ALA A 727 4.55 -8.36 -13.59
C ALA A 727 4.97 -7.88 -14.98
N PHE A 728 6.25 -7.54 -15.14
CA PHE A 728 6.81 -7.05 -16.39
C PHE A 728 6.70 -8.06 -17.53
N TYR A 729 7.03 -9.34 -17.30
CA TYR A 729 6.92 -10.36 -18.34
C TYR A 729 5.48 -10.82 -18.61
N LEU A 730 4.55 -10.64 -17.66
CA LEU A 730 3.13 -10.90 -17.87
C LEU A 730 2.47 -9.84 -18.75
N ASP A 731 2.65 -8.55 -18.40
CA ASP A 731 2.15 -7.41 -19.15
C ASP A 731 3.09 -6.21 -18.97
N ARG A 732 4.02 -6.05 -19.92
CA ARG A 732 5.00 -4.96 -19.94
C ARG A 732 4.37 -3.58 -19.87
N LYS A 733 3.22 -3.39 -20.54
CA LYS A 733 2.59 -2.06 -20.60
C LYS A 733 2.02 -1.70 -19.23
N ARG A 734 1.29 -2.63 -18.61
CA ARG A 734 0.69 -2.43 -17.28
C ARG A 734 1.76 -2.28 -16.20
N ALA A 735 2.81 -3.10 -16.22
CA ALA A 735 3.87 -3.07 -15.21
C ALA A 735 4.65 -1.74 -15.19
N LEU A 736 4.80 -1.08 -16.34
CA LEU A 736 5.52 0.20 -16.46
C LEU A 736 4.60 1.43 -16.29
N GLU A 737 3.28 1.26 -16.23
CA GLU A 737 2.34 2.38 -16.09
C GLU A 737 2.58 3.24 -14.84
N PRO A 738 2.84 2.66 -13.64
CA PRO A 738 3.20 3.44 -12.46
C PRO A 738 4.50 4.23 -12.67
N LEU A 739 5.50 3.65 -13.34
CA LEU A 739 6.74 4.35 -13.67
C LEU A 739 6.46 5.58 -14.55
N TRP A 740 5.61 5.44 -15.58
CA TRP A 740 5.23 6.56 -16.44
C TRP A 740 4.43 7.64 -15.71
N ALA A 741 3.61 7.26 -14.73
CA ALA A 741 2.92 8.22 -13.87
C ALA A 741 3.91 8.99 -12.99
N THR A 742 4.83 8.29 -12.31
CA THR A 742 5.84 8.89 -11.44
C THR A 742 6.77 9.82 -12.23
N LEU A 743 7.25 9.40 -13.40
CA LEU A 743 8.07 10.24 -14.27
C LEU A 743 7.36 11.55 -14.64
N ARG A 744 6.05 11.49 -14.98
CA ARG A 744 5.24 12.69 -15.27
C ARG A 744 5.06 13.60 -14.06
N VAL A 745 4.75 13.04 -12.88
CA VAL A 745 4.57 13.81 -11.63
C VAL A 745 5.85 14.57 -11.27
N HIS A 746 7.01 13.99 -11.53
CA HIS A 746 8.31 14.61 -11.26
C HIS A 746 8.87 15.42 -12.43
N GLY A 747 8.08 15.70 -13.47
CA GLY A 747 8.51 16.52 -14.62
C GLY A 747 9.65 15.90 -15.44
N ILE A 748 9.82 14.58 -15.37
CA ILE A 748 10.82 13.85 -16.14
C ILE A 748 10.21 13.47 -17.49
N GLU A 749 10.68 14.13 -18.55
CA GLU A 749 10.20 13.92 -19.91
C GLU A 749 11.26 13.26 -20.81
N PRO A 750 10.84 12.61 -21.91
CA PRO A 750 11.75 12.10 -22.93
C PRO A 750 12.68 13.17 -23.53
N ILE A 751 13.88 12.74 -23.95
CA ILE A 751 14.86 13.54 -24.67
C ILE A 751 14.20 14.12 -25.93
N GLY A 752 14.06 15.45 -25.96
CA GLY A 752 13.50 16.18 -27.09
C GLY A 752 12.03 16.62 -26.97
N SER A 753 11.37 16.43 -25.82
CA SER A 753 10.11 17.12 -25.49
C SER A 753 10.31 18.62 -25.28
N THR A 754 9.26 19.44 -25.35
CA THR A 754 9.35 20.91 -25.26
C THR A 754 9.98 21.41 -23.96
N ALA A 755 9.85 20.69 -22.83
CA ALA A 755 10.52 21.06 -21.58
C ALA A 755 12.04 20.79 -21.61
N ASN A 756 12.47 19.67 -22.22
CA ASN A 756 13.88 19.38 -22.43
C ASN A 756 14.50 20.23 -23.56
N ARG A 757 13.70 20.67 -24.55
CA ARG A 757 14.15 21.58 -25.62
C ARG A 757 14.19 23.03 -25.16
N ALA A 758 13.34 23.48 -24.25
CA ALA A 758 13.51 24.79 -23.62
C ALA A 758 14.86 24.82 -22.87
N ALA A 759 15.15 23.79 -22.07
CA ALA A 759 16.41 23.67 -21.34
C ALA A 759 17.66 23.35 -22.20
N ALA A 760 17.51 22.85 -23.43
CA ALA A 760 18.62 22.46 -24.31
C ALA A 760 18.76 23.27 -25.60
N SER A 761 17.77 24.10 -25.96
CA SER A 761 17.85 25.06 -27.07
C SER A 761 17.96 26.53 -26.61
N GLU A 762 17.83 26.78 -25.31
CA GLU A 762 18.26 28.03 -24.64
C GLU A 762 19.59 27.85 -23.86
N ALA A 763 20.29 26.71 -24.03
CA ALA A 763 21.62 26.44 -23.47
C ALA A 763 22.75 26.70 -24.46
#